data_AF-A0A4Z1F170-F1
#
_entry.id   AF-A0A4Z1F170-F1
#
_cell.length_a   1.000
_cell.length_b   1.000
_cell.length_c   1.000
_cell.angle_alpha   90.00
_cell.angle_beta   90.00
_cell.angle_gamma   90.00
#
_symmetry.space_group_name_H-M   'P 1'
#
loop_
_entity.id
_entity.type
_entity.pdbx_description
1 polymer ?
#
loop_
_entity_poly.entity_id
_entity_poly.type
_entity_poly.pdbx_seq_one_letter_code
_entity_poly.pdbx_strand_id
1 'polypeptide(L)'
;MSFSAGTAKALRQKETQEERRARIRMGKRNQPILLSPACGGIHWNEPIEKHNITEGILIIVQFQLLQGLSVLDISSRTGKLWLATLEYISTIQGCSIKYWGTEIAQGQESICLLVESKNARQWSIFQQSLGITLMRSELSSQRRPTNRCSRISLPSNVEEMNKLEVLMFKFDSEVFERAGDKVREILKIWEGRWRQEGIRASGNWLEDDGHTYVAEWEDLISAAVDSQDRILMILAWNWDEKSVNTTEKDARNLKAEFKEELATIGAKEIAINEFLLSKSAHNNFKVKKNNKSVDTHPQFSVDSLASLLRVPPLRRHSETSSGTRLRYKNKHTETIYDAAVGRRQFPGPSGGYMKIGDFHTNMRSSPGIGLPTRLNHCPDTELLWLKFEPGKIHAKKTISERLLQLRKEIDIYVGYRAPLYWGRSVHDPDEWILMIDWNKSKNPYKEGPDPVDITSETKIVQDLVKDFVFLTGALTREPKAFQVGFTHLSNPYRKGFPIMEVTRFEVSNDPQKQAFFQRCYESFKTDNMGQEQTWVTMLRESPPDAASLPATGSLPINPAGRHMNHFFHESPPSTTSLSAEAEENQIPKKSYFSAITMWRSLEAMQEWYTDYASQCGNYEELGHKLEKLRMLCGDIELVDSKVIDMIGDCYEASKAPMPASWSTTGIR
;
A
#
# COMPACT_ATOMS: atom_id res chain seq x y z
N MET A 1 21.81 -36.75 -52.75
CA MET A 1 22.25 -35.88 -51.64
C MET A 1 21.06 -35.08 -51.15
N SER A 2 20.47 -35.47 -50.03
CA SER A 2 19.60 -34.62 -49.23
C SER A 2 19.78 -35.01 -47.77
N PHE A 3 20.31 -34.08 -47.00
CA PHE A 3 20.55 -34.20 -45.57
C PHE A 3 19.26 -33.99 -44.78
N SER A 4 19.30 -34.50 -43.55
CA SER A 4 18.26 -34.59 -42.55
C SER A 4 17.59 -33.27 -42.14
N ALA A 5 16.29 -33.36 -41.83
CA ALA A 5 15.61 -32.58 -40.78
C ALA A 5 14.19 -33.14 -40.56
N GLY A 6 14.09 -34.43 -40.21
CA GLY A 6 12.82 -35.16 -40.18
C GLY A 6 12.51 -35.89 -38.89
N THR A 7 13.07 -35.50 -37.73
CA THR A 7 12.79 -36.21 -36.45
C THR A 7 13.06 -35.32 -35.23
N ALA A 8 12.48 -34.12 -35.18
CA ALA A 8 12.53 -33.29 -33.95
C ALA A 8 11.23 -32.51 -33.68
N LYS A 9 10.08 -32.96 -34.19
CA LYS A 9 8.83 -32.19 -34.01
C LYS A 9 7.57 -33.05 -33.93
N ALA A 10 7.56 -34.10 -33.11
CA ALA A 10 6.31 -34.79 -32.75
C ALA A 10 6.46 -35.68 -31.51
N LEU A 11 6.63 -35.08 -30.33
CA LEU A 11 6.34 -35.74 -29.05
C LEU A 11 6.11 -34.67 -27.97
N ARG A 12 5.07 -33.85 -28.16
CA ARG A 12 4.40 -33.21 -27.02
C ARG A 12 3.37 -34.20 -26.53
N GLN A 13 3.74 -35.04 -25.57
CA GLN A 13 2.77 -35.81 -24.80
C GLN A 13 1.75 -34.83 -24.22
N LYS A 14 0.46 -35.05 -24.53
CA LYS A 14 -0.63 -34.43 -23.79
C LYS A 14 -0.56 -34.96 -22.37
N GLU A 15 0.12 -34.22 -21.49
CA GLU A 15 0.09 -34.48 -20.06
C GLU A 15 -1.37 -34.54 -19.62
N THR A 16 -1.75 -35.68 -19.02
CA THR A 16 -3.11 -35.86 -18.53
C THR A 16 -3.36 -34.91 -17.36
N GLN A 17 -4.62 -34.52 -17.17
CA GLN A 17 -4.99 -33.61 -16.08
C GLN A 17 -4.59 -34.17 -14.70
N GLU A 18 -4.54 -35.49 -14.57
CA GLU A 18 -4.06 -36.19 -13.37
C GLU A 18 -2.54 -36.13 -13.20
N GLU A 19 -1.75 -36.33 -14.25
CA GLU A 19 -0.29 -36.15 -14.20
C GLU A 19 0.07 -34.71 -13.84
N ARG A 20 -0.66 -33.73 -14.39
CA ARG A 20 -0.49 -32.31 -14.03
C ARG A 20 -0.86 -32.06 -12.57
N ARG A 21 -1.95 -32.65 -12.07
CA ARG A 21 -2.34 -32.56 -10.64
C ARG A 21 -1.31 -33.25 -9.74
N ALA A 22 -0.74 -34.38 -10.15
CA ALA A 22 0.27 -35.12 -9.41
C ALA A 22 1.60 -34.36 -9.38
N ARG A 23 2.03 -33.78 -10.50
CA ARG A 23 3.22 -32.93 -10.59
C ARG A 23 3.06 -31.65 -9.76
N ILE A 24 1.88 -31.03 -9.76
CA ILE A 24 1.58 -29.89 -8.89
C ILE A 24 1.60 -30.32 -7.42
N ARG A 25 1.02 -31.48 -7.06
CA ARG A 25 1.08 -32.03 -5.70
C ARG A 25 2.51 -32.28 -5.23
N MET A 26 3.35 -32.90 -6.07
CA MET A 26 4.77 -33.14 -5.80
C MET A 26 5.58 -31.84 -5.75
N GLY A 27 5.31 -30.90 -6.64
CA GLY A 27 5.95 -29.58 -6.65
C GLY A 27 5.61 -28.76 -5.41
N LYS A 28 4.39 -28.89 -4.88
CA LYS A 28 4.00 -28.25 -3.61
C LYS A 28 4.62 -28.92 -2.38
N ARG A 29 4.83 -30.24 -2.38
CA ARG A 29 5.59 -30.94 -1.31
C ARG A 29 7.05 -30.49 -1.20
N ASN A 30 7.63 -29.97 -2.29
CA ASN A 30 9.00 -29.46 -2.31
C ASN A 30 9.12 -28.01 -1.81
N GLN A 31 8.03 -27.33 -1.47
CA GLN A 31 8.07 -26.00 -0.86
C GLN A 31 8.08 -26.11 0.66
N PRO A 32 8.92 -25.33 1.37
CA PRO A 32 8.92 -25.33 2.82
C PRO A 32 7.56 -24.86 3.36
N ILE A 33 6.97 -25.65 4.26
CA ILE A 33 5.72 -25.28 4.94
C ILE A 33 5.96 -24.01 5.74
N LEU A 34 5.09 -23.03 5.54
CA LEU A 34 5.20 -21.73 6.15
C LEU A 34 4.26 -21.68 7.35
N LEU A 35 4.85 -21.84 8.54
CA LEU A 35 4.10 -21.74 9.80
C LEU A 35 3.80 -20.28 10.14
N SER A 36 2.70 -20.09 10.86
CA SER A 36 2.10 -18.80 11.22
C SER A 36 1.38 -18.90 12.56
N PRO A 37 0.96 -17.79 13.20
CA PRO A 37 0.47 -17.82 14.58
C PRO A 37 -0.64 -18.87 14.79
N ALA A 38 -0.44 -19.80 15.72
CA ALA A 38 -1.47 -20.70 16.20
C ALA A 38 -1.70 -20.48 17.70
N CYS A 39 -2.89 -20.85 18.18
CA CYS A 39 -3.21 -20.82 19.60
C CYS A 39 -3.89 -22.14 19.97
N GLY A 40 -3.33 -22.88 20.93
CA GLY A 40 -3.82 -24.21 21.28
C GLY A 40 -3.73 -25.21 20.13
N GLY A 41 -2.73 -25.07 19.26
CA GLY A 41 -2.58 -25.88 18.04
C GLY A 41 -3.55 -25.51 16.91
N ILE A 42 -4.39 -24.49 17.09
CA ILE A 42 -5.37 -24.07 16.08
C ILE A 42 -4.85 -22.86 15.34
N HIS A 43 -4.67 -23.02 14.04
CA HIS A 43 -4.21 -21.95 13.17
C HIS A 43 -5.25 -20.82 13.06
N TRP A 44 -4.79 -19.57 13.00
CA TRP A 44 -5.66 -18.39 13.07
C TRP A 44 -6.74 -18.30 11.97
N ASN A 45 -6.49 -18.91 10.80
CA ASN A 45 -7.42 -18.92 9.66
C ASN A 45 -8.42 -20.09 9.68
N GLU A 46 -8.33 -20.98 10.68
CA GLU A 46 -9.33 -22.03 10.88
C GLU A 46 -10.68 -21.44 11.31
N PRO A 47 -11.81 -22.16 11.10
CA PRO A 47 -13.13 -21.70 11.49
C PRO A 47 -13.20 -21.25 12.96
N ILE A 48 -13.91 -20.15 13.21
CA ILE A 48 -14.01 -19.51 14.54
C ILE A 48 -14.48 -20.50 15.61
N GLU A 49 -15.31 -21.47 15.24
CA GLU A 49 -15.87 -22.50 16.10
C GLU A 49 -14.82 -23.48 16.65
N LYS A 50 -13.65 -23.57 16.02
CA LYS A 50 -12.53 -24.37 16.54
C LYS A 50 -11.84 -23.65 17.71
N HIS A 51 -11.90 -22.32 17.78
CA HIS A 51 -11.17 -21.50 18.76
C HIS A 51 -11.87 -21.47 20.13
N ASN A 52 -11.67 -22.53 20.91
CA ASN A 52 -12.42 -22.80 22.14
C ASN A 52 -11.75 -22.35 23.45
N ILE A 53 -10.50 -21.85 23.41
CA ILE A 53 -9.82 -21.36 24.61
C ILE A 53 -10.51 -20.09 25.11
N THR A 54 -10.99 -20.12 26.35
CA THR A 54 -11.70 -19.03 27.01
C THR A 54 -10.79 -18.11 27.83
N GLU A 55 -9.55 -18.54 28.08
CA GLU A 55 -8.53 -17.78 28.79
C GLU A 55 -8.02 -16.58 27.97
N GLY A 56 -7.53 -15.56 28.66
CA GLY A 56 -6.89 -14.42 28.04
C GLY A 56 -5.62 -14.82 27.28
N ILE A 57 -5.42 -14.24 26.10
CA ILE A 57 -4.26 -14.49 25.25
C ILE A 57 -3.50 -13.19 25.07
N LEU A 58 -2.23 -13.21 25.40
CA LEU A 58 -1.32 -12.13 25.07
C LEU A 58 -0.79 -12.31 23.66
N ILE A 59 -0.98 -11.30 22.82
CA ILE A 59 -0.36 -11.16 21.51
C ILE A 59 0.87 -10.27 21.67
N ILE A 60 2.02 -10.77 21.21
CA ILE A 60 3.31 -10.07 21.24
C ILE A 60 3.74 -9.83 19.81
N VAL A 61 3.84 -8.55 19.44
CA VAL A 61 4.28 -8.14 18.11
C VAL A 61 5.56 -7.34 18.25
N GLN A 62 6.65 -7.79 17.63
CA GLN A 62 7.92 -7.05 17.59
C GLN A 62 8.37 -6.82 16.16
N PHE A 63 8.84 -5.62 15.86
CA PHE A 63 9.33 -5.27 14.54
C PHE A 63 10.31 -4.11 14.62
N GLN A 64 11.05 -3.89 13.54
CA GLN A 64 12.02 -2.81 13.43
C GLN A 64 11.64 -1.87 12.29
N LEU A 65 11.80 -0.57 12.51
CA LEU A 65 11.59 0.45 11.50
C LEU A 65 12.82 0.61 10.60
N LEU A 66 12.62 1.18 9.41
CA LEU A 66 13.71 1.66 8.58
C LEU A 66 14.54 2.70 9.34
N GLN A 67 15.84 2.74 9.05
CA GLN A 67 16.77 3.66 9.70
C GLN A 67 16.32 5.12 9.53
N GLY A 68 16.40 5.90 10.61
CA GLY A 68 16.00 7.32 10.62
C GLY A 68 14.50 7.58 10.76
N LEU A 69 13.66 6.54 10.81
CA LEU A 69 12.25 6.67 11.15
C LEU A 69 12.04 6.52 12.65
N SER A 70 11.10 7.28 13.21
CA SER A 70 10.74 7.19 14.62
C SER A 70 9.24 7.34 14.85
N VAL A 71 8.69 6.59 15.81
CA VAL A 71 7.30 6.77 16.27
C VAL A 71 7.18 7.68 17.48
N LEU A 72 8.31 8.06 18.10
CA LEU A 72 8.34 8.95 19.26
C LEU A 72 8.00 10.40 18.87
N ASP A 73 8.40 10.82 17.66
CA ASP A 73 7.94 12.08 17.08
C ASP A 73 6.52 11.92 16.52
N ILE A 74 5.52 12.22 17.36
CA ILE A 74 4.09 12.15 17.00
C ILE A 74 3.68 13.15 15.90
N SER A 75 4.50 14.17 15.63
CA SER A 75 4.26 15.14 14.56
C SER A 75 4.72 14.62 13.20
N SER A 76 5.71 13.71 13.23
CA SER A 76 6.21 13.02 12.03
C SER A 76 5.14 12.15 11.38
N ARG A 77 5.34 11.84 10.09
CA ARG A 77 4.51 10.88 9.36
C ARG A 77 4.44 9.54 10.08
N THR A 78 5.60 9.00 10.48
CA THR A 78 5.73 7.68 11.09
C THR A 78 5.01 7.64 12.43
N GLY A 79 5.15 8.69 13.25
CA GLY A 79 4.38 8.85 14.49
C GLY A 79 2.86 8.94 14.25
N LYS A 80 2.40 9.73 13.27
CA LYS A 80 0.97 9.81 12.91
C LYS A 80 0.41 8.45 12.46
N LEU A 81 1.15 7.72 11.62
CA LEU A 81 0.75 6.39 11.15
C LEU A 81 0.71 5.37 12.29
N TRP A 82 1.65 5.46 13.23
CA TRP A 82 1.66 4.63 14.43
C TRP A 82 0.46 4.91 15.34
N LEU A 83 0.14 6.18 15.59
CA LEU A 83 -1.04 6.57 16.37
C LEU A 83 -2.34 6.07 15.71
N ALA A 84 -2.45 6.17 14.38
CA ALA A 84 -3.58 5.63 13.63
C ALA A 84 -3.67 4.10 13.73
N THR A 85 -2.53 3.42 13.72
CA THR A 85 -2.43 1.96 13.93
C THR A 85 -2.94 1.56 15.32
N LEU A 86 -2.51 2.28 16.36
CA LEU A 86 -2.96 2.03 17.73
C LEU A 86 -4.46 2.33 17.90
N GLU A 87 -4.94 3.43 17.33
CA GLU A 87 -6.37 3.76 17.34
C GLU A 87 -7.19 2.67 16.64
N TYR A 88 -6.74 2.19 15.48
CA TYR A 88 -7.39 1.10 14.77
C TYR A 88 -7.46 -0.17 15.63
N ILE A 89 -6.34 -0.61 16.21
CA ILE A 89 -6.28 -1.82 17.04
C ILE A 89 -7.21 -1.69 18.26
N SER A 90 -7.31 -0.49 18.84
CA SER A 90 -8.21 -0.23 19.99
C SER A 90 -9.70 -0.41 19.67
N THR A 91 -10.06 -0.46 18.38
CA THR A 91 -11.44 -0.66 17.92
C THR A 91 -11.78 -2.14 17.68
N ILE A 92 -10.79 -3.03 17.74
CA ILE A 92 -11.01 -4.47 17.59
C ILE A 92 -11.66 -5.00 18.86
N GLN A 93 -12.85 -5.60 18.72
CA GLN A 93 -13.59 -6.12 19.87
C GLN A 93 -12.76 -7.12 20.67
N GLY A 94 -12.84 -7.02 22.01
CA GLY A 94 -12.20 -7.99 22.89
C GLY A 94 -10.67 -8.01 22.83
N CYS A 95 -10.06 -7.06 22.13
CA CYS A 95 -8.63 -6.80 22.15
C CYS A 95 -8.37 -5.49 22.91
N SER A 96 -7.29 -5.44 23.67
CA SER A 96 -6.86 -4.24 24.38
C SER A 96 -5.35 -4.10 24.32
N ILE A 97 -4.88 -2.93 23.93
CA ILE A 97 -3.46 -2.61 23.95
C ILE A 97 -3.08 -2.41 25.42
N LYS A 98 -2.13 -3.20 25.91
CA LYS A 98 -1.66 -3.11 27.29
C LYS A 98 -0.41 -2.26 27.41
N TYR A 99 0.56 -2.54 26.55
CA TYR A 99 1.82 -1.84 26.54
C TYR A 99 2.36 -1.76 25.12
N TRP A 100 3.11 -0.70 24.86
CA TRP A 100 4.07 -0.71 23.77
C TRP A 100 5.29 0.09 24.18
N GLY A 101 6.42 -0.23 23.57
CA GLY A 101 7.66 0.45 23.85
C GLY A 101 8.63 0.38 22.68
N THR A 102 9.68 1.17 22.78
CA THR A 102 10.66 1.38 21.72
C THR A 102 12.08 1.19 22.24
N GLU A 103 12.94 0.64 21.40
CA GLU A 103 14.38 0.54 21.63
C GLU A 103 15.09 1.18 20.44
N ILE A 104 15.99 2.13 20.68
CA ILE A 104 16.77 2.77 19.61
C ILE A 104 18.21 2.27 19.71
N ALA A 105 18.63 1.50 18.70
CA ALA A 105 19.99 1.03 18.58
C ALA A 105 20.52 1.41 17.19
N GLN A 106 21.70 2.05 17.14
CA GLN A 106 22.38 2.42 15.89
C GLN A 106 21.52 3.22 14.90
N GLY A 107 20.60 4.06 15.42
CA GLY A 107 19.70 4.88 14.59
C GLY A 107 18.53 4.11 13.95
N GLN A 108 18.29 2.86 14.37
CA GLN A 108 17.10 2.09 14.05
C GLN A 108 16.25 1.89 15.30
N GLU A 109 14.95 2.09 15.15
CA GLU A 109 13.99 1.94 16.23
C GLU A 109 13.27 0.59 16.11
N SER A 110 13.36 -0.22 17.16
CA SER A 110 12.58 -1.45 17.34
C SER A 110 11.37 -1.17 18.22
N ILE A 111 10.23 -1.75 17.88
CA ILE A 111 8.97 -1.60 18.60
C ILE A 111 8.53 -2.96 19.13
N CYS A 112 8.06 -2.98 20.37
CA CYS A 112 7.33 -4.08 20.98
C CYS A 112 5.92 -3.62 21.32
N LEU A 113 4.91 -4.37 20.86
CA LEU A 113 3.49 -4.12 21.12
C LEU A 113 2.88 -5.35 21.80
N LEU A 114 2.22 -5.12 22.94
CA LEU A 114 1.53 -6.13 23.72
C LEU A 114 0.02 -5.87 23.68
N VAL A 115 -0.72 -6.80 23.08
CA VAL A 115 -2.18 -6.74 22.95
C VAL A 115 -2.79 -7.93 23.69
N GLU A 116 -3.63 -7.66 24.69
CA GLU A 116 -4.39 -8.70 25.37
C GLU A 116 -5.72 -8.94 24.65
N SER A 117 -5.95 -10.19 24.28
CA SER A 117 -7.22 -10.69 23.77
C SER A 117 -7.98 -11.42 24.88
N LYS A 118 -9.31 -11.25 24.92
CA LYS A 118 -10.17 -11.92 25.90
C LYS A 118 -10.18 -13.46 25.79
N ASN A 119 -9.99 -14.01 24.58
CA ASN A 119 -10.06 -15.44 24.30
C ASN A 119 -9.48 -15.77 22.91
N ALA A 120 -9.40 -17.06 22.55
CA ALA A 120 -8.87 -17.50 21.24
C ALA A 120 -9.68 -16.98 20.05
N ARG A 121 -11.01 -16.83 20.20
CA ARG A 121 -11.84 -16.25 19.14
C ARG A 121 -11.45 -14.80 18.83
N GLN A 122 -11.27 -13.98 19.86
CA GLN A 122 -10.86 -12.57 19.68
C GLN A 122 -9.41 -12.46 19.21
N TRP A 123 -8.55 -13.40 19.60
CA TRP A 123 -7.19 -13.51 19.07
C TRP A 123 -7.22 -13.81 17.56
N SER A 124 -8.03 -14.77 17.12
CA SER A 124 -8.18 -15.08 15.69
C SER A 124 -8.74 -13.88 14.91
N ILE A 125 -9.69 -13.12 15.48
CA ILE A 125 -10.19 -11.87 14.88
C ILE A 125 -9.05 -10.85 14.72
N PHE A 126 -8.23 -10.65 15.76
CA PHE A 126 -7.04 -9.81 15.64
C PHE A 126 -6.13 -10.28 14.51
N GLN A 127 -5.82 -11.58 14.44
CA GLN A 127 -4.99 -12.14 13.36
C GLN A 127 -5.60 -11.95 11.96
N GLN A 128 -6.92 -11.97 11.86
CA GLN A 128 -7.63 -11.72 10.61
C GLN A 128 -7.75 -10.24 10.26
N SER A 129 -7.41 -9.33 11.17
CA SER A 129 -7.50 -7.90 10.96
C SER A 129 -6.27 -7.30 10.28
N LEU A 130 -6.36 -6.03 9.89
CA LEU A 130 -5.24 -5.22 9.41
C LEU A 130 -4.10 -5.14 10.45
N GLY A 131 -4.39 -5.12 11.75
CA GLY A 131 -3.41 -5.01 12.84
C GLY A 131 -2.37 -3.90 12.60
N ILE A 132 -1.09 -4.25 12.65
CA ILE A 132 0.02 -3.32 12.39
C ILE A 132 0.47 -3.27 10.91
N THR A 133 -0.22 -3.94 9.99
CA THR A 133 0.20 -4.00 8.58
C THR A 133 0.14 -2.63 7.88
N LEU A 134 -0.54 -1.64 8.46
CA LEU A 134 -0.43 -0.23 8.11
C LEU A 134 1.03 0.25 8.06
N MET A 135 1.83 -0.18 9.03
CA MET A 135 3.25 0.17 9.18
C MET A 135 4.15 -0.56 8.18
N ARG A 136 3.64 -1.50 7.37
CA ARG A 136 4.43 -2.42 6.53
C ARG A 136 5.51 -1.73 5.68
N SER A 137 5.22 -0.55 5.14
CA SER A 137 6.17 0.19 4.31
C SER A 137 7.31 0.82 5.10
N GLU A 138 7.12 1.06 6.40
CA GLU A 138 8.11 1.65 7.32
C GLU A 138 9.01 0.59 7.97
N LEU A 139 8.77 -0.70 7.69
CA LEU A 139 9.48 -1.81 8.32
C LEU A 139 10.83 -2.08 7.64
N SER A 140 11.84 -2.38 8.45
CA SER A 140 13.16 -2.83 8.01
C SER A 140 13.12 -4.26 7.45
N SER A 141 13.96 -4.52 6.44
CA SER A 141 14.27 -5.88 5.96
C SER A 141 15.18 -6.66 6.89
N GLN A 142 15.95 -5.97 7.73
CA GLN A 142 17.10 -6.56 8.40
C GLN A 142 16.68 -7.53 9.51
N ARG A 143 15.61 -7.19 10.24
CA ARG A 143 15.04 -8.04 11.29
C ARG A 143 13.66 -8.50 10.88
N ARG A 144 13.42 -9.81 10.95
CA ARG A 144 12.09 -10.36 10.69
C ARG A 144 11.14 -9.91 11.79
N PRO A 145 9.97 -9.36 11.44
CA PRO A 145 8.96 -9.10 12.43
C PRO A 145 8.49 -10.41 13.07
N THR A 146 8.11 -10.34 14.34
CA THR A 146 7.49 -11.44 15.08
C THR A 146 6.05 -11.07 15.42
N ASN A 147 5.17 -12.06 15.34
CA ASN A 147 3.80 -12.01 15.82
C ASN A 147 3.57 -13.35 16.50
N ARG A 148 3.62 -13.37 17.83
CA ARG A 148 3.52 -14.59 18.65
C ARG A 148 2.41 -14.40 19.66
N CYS A 149 1.97 -15.50 20.26
CA CYS A 149 1.02 -15.41 21.35
C CYS A 149 1.38 -16.35 22.50
N SER A 150 0.85 -16.04 23.67
CA SER A 150 1.04 -16.83 24.88
C SER A 150 -0.18 -16.68 25.80
N ARG A 151 -0.50 -17.74 26.53
CA ARG A 151 -1.55 -17.73 27.56
C ARG A 151 -0.97 -17.21 28.88
N ILE A 152 -0.70 -15.92 28.92
CA ILE A 152 -0.08 -15.27 30.07
C ILE A 152 -0.96 -14.12 30.54
N SER A 153 -1.16 -14.04 31.85
CA SER A 153 -1.89 -12.95 32.47
C SER A 153 -0.91 -11.83 32.83
N LEU A 154 -1.11 -10.66 32.23
CA LEU A 154 -0.28 -9.50 32.56
C LEU A 154 -0.65 -8.95 33.95
N PRO A 155 0.33 -8.43 34.72
CA PRO A 155 0.05 -7.83 36.01
C PRO A 155 -0.89 -6.62 35.87
N SER A 156 -1.90 -6.54 36.74
CA SER A 156 -2.82 -5.40 36.82
C SER A 156 -2.09 -4.17 37.38
N ASN A 157 -2.23 -3.04 36.66
CA ASN A 157 -1.69 -1.71 36.96
C ASN A 157 -0.15 -1.66 37.14
N VAL A 158 0.54 -1.29 36.07
CA VAL A 158 1.98 -0.99 36.03
C VAL A 158 2.15 0.52 35.80
N GLU A 159 1.55 1.33 36.68
CA GLU A 159 1.37 2.78 36.45
C GLU A 159 2.69 3.59 36.50
N GLU A 160 3.78 3.02 37.01
CA GLU A 160 5.05 3.73 37.25
C GLU A 160 6.29 3.07 36.61
N MET A 161 6.14 2.01 35.81
CA MET A 161 7.30 1.34 35.19
C MET A 161 7.54 1.86 33.76
N ASN A 162 8.77 2.31 33.51
CA ASN A 162 9.16 2.95 32.25
C ASN A 162 9.95 2.01 31.31
N LYS A 163 10.30 0.80 31.75
CA LYS A 163 11.13 -0.13 30.99
C LYS A 163 10.53 -1.54 30.99
N LEU A 164 10.45 -2.15 29.81
CA LEU A 164 10.08 -3.54 29.59
C LEU A 164 11.27 -4.28 29.00
N GLU A 165 11.76 -5.28 29.71
CA GLU A 165 12.72 -6.24 29.21
C GLU A 165 12.01 -7.50 28.73
N VAL A 166 12.33 -7.94 27.52
CA VAL A 166 11.82 -9.18 26.93
C VAL A 166 12.97 -10.16 26.85
N LEU A 167 12.91 -11.20 27.69
CA LEU A 167 13.87 -12.29 27.73
C LEU A 167 13.27 -13.49 26.99
N MET A 168 14.03 -14.09 26.09
CA MET A 168 13.62 -15.27 25.34
C MET A 168 14.67 -16.38 25.46
N PHE A 169 14.21 -17.56 25.87
CA PHE A 169 15.02 -18.75 26.04
C PHE A 169 14.48 -19.88 25.16
N LYS A 170 15.38 -20.50 24.41
CA LYS A 170 15.10 -21.65 23.55
C LYS A 170 15.43 -22.94 24.30
N PHE A 171 14.54 -23.91 24.16
CA PHE A 171 14.73 -25.28 24.63
C PHE A 171 14.58 -26.23 23.44
N ASP A 172 15.54 -27.14 23.31
CA ASP A 172 15.43 -28.24 22.36
C ASP A 172 14.30 -29.17 22.83
N SER A 173 13.58 -29.81 21.90
CA SER A 173 12.35 -30.58 22.21
C SER A 173 12.56 -31.64 23.31
N GLU A 174 13.66 -32.40 23.25
CA GLU A 174 14.00 -33.42 24.27
C GLU A 174 14.27 -32.83 25.67
N VAL A 175 14.73 -31.58 25.75
CA VAL A 175 14.96 -30.89 27.02
C VAL A 175 13.63 -30.40 27.57
N PHE A 176 12.78 -29.82 26.72
CA PHE A 176 11.45 -29.37 27.09
C PHE A 176 10.58 -30.52 27.64
N GLU A 177 10.54 -31.67 26.96
CA GLU A 177 9.76 -32.83 27.42
C GLU A 177 10.22 -33.35 28.80
N ARG A 178 11.52 -33.24 29.11
CA ARG A 178 12.06 -33.69 30.41
C ARG A 178 11.94 -32.66 31.53
N ALA A 179 12.02 -31.37 31.21
CA ALA A 179 12.23 -30.31 32.20
C ALA A 179 11.22 -29.15 32.12
N GLY A 180 10.27 -29.18 31.19
CA GLY A 180 9.32 -28.09 30.96
C GLY A 180 8.52 -27.70 32.20
N ASP A 181 8.07 -28.68 32.99
CA ASP A 181 7.36 -28.43 34.25
C ASP A 181 8.29 -27.85 35.33
N LYS A 182 9.51 -28.37 35.44
CA LYS A 182 10.55 -27.83 36.33
C LYS A 182 10.87 -26.37 36.01
N VAL A 183 10.94 -26.01 34.72
CA VAL A 183 11.16 -24.62 34.28
C VAL A 183 10.01 -23.71 34.72
N ARG A 184 8.75 -24.18 34.69
CA ARG A 184 7.60 -23.40 35.21
C ARG A 184 7.70 -23.19 36.72
N GLU A 185 8.16 -24.19 37.47
CA GLU A 185 8.37 -24.07 38.92
C GLU A 185 9.45 -23.04 39.24
N ILE A 186 10.60 -23.12 38.56
CA ILE A 186 11.69 -22.16 38.68
C ILE A 186 11.21 -20.76 38.35
N LEU A 187 10.49 -20.59 37.24
CA LEU A 187 9.94 -19.30 36.86
C LEU A 187 9.05 -18.72 37.96
N LYS A 188 8.15 -19.51 38.57
CA LYS A 188 7.28 -19.02 39.66
C LYS A 188 8.09 -18.59 40.90
N ILE A 189 9.15 -19.33 41.24
CA ILE A 189 10.05 -18.97 42.35
C ILE A 189 10.72 -17.62 42.06
N TRP A 190 11.23 -17.45 40.84
CA TRP A 190 11.94 -16.25 40.41
C TRP A 190 11.03 -15.03 40.25
N GLU A 191 9.80 -15.21 39.75
CA GLU A 191 8.78 -14.15 39.75
C GLU A 191 8.51 -13.63 41.17
N GLY A 192 8.55 -14.51 42.18
CA GLY A 192 8.46 -14.14 43.59
C GLY A 192 9.67 -13.34 44.09
N ARG A 193 10.89 -13.81 43.78
CA ARG A 193 12.14 -13.13 44.16
C ARG A 193 12.27 -11.76 43.51
N TRP A 194 12.07 -11.67 42.19
CA TRP A 194 12.11 -10.41 41.46
C TRP A 194 11.11 -9.38 42.01
N ARG A 195 9.92 -9.83 42.43
CA ARG A 195 8.92 -8.95 43.04
C ARG A 195 9.39 -8.31 44.35
N GLN A 196 10.16 -9.03 45.16
CA GLN A 196 10.72 -8.49 46.41
C GLN A 196 11.73 -7.36 46.14
N GLU A 197 12.35 -7.40 44.97
CA GLU A 197 13.38 -6.47 44.50
C GLU A 197 12.80 -5.39 43.57
N GLY A 198 11.47 -5.26 43.54
CA GLY A 198 10.75 -4.25 42.74
C GLY A 198 10.52 -4.63 41.28
N ILE A 199 11.08 -5.73 40.77
CA ILE A 199 10.88 -6.16 39.37
C ILE A 199 9.57 -6.94 39.28
N ARG A 200 8.60 -6.45 38.50
CA ARG A 200 7.44 -7.27 38.15
C ARG A 200 7.79 -8.10 36.94
N ALA A 201 7.62 -9.42 37.02
CA ALA A 201 7.84 -10.30 35.89
C ALA A 201 6.63 -11.19 35.65
N SER A 202 6.45 -11.58 34.40
CA SER A 202 5.51 -12.62 34.00
C SER A 202 6.13 -13.40 32.86
N GLY A 203 6.25 -14.72 33.00
CA GLY A 203 6.68 -15.59 31.91
C GLY A 203 5.71 -16.71 31.59
N ASN A 204 5.72 -17.15 30.34
CA ASN A 204 5.11 -18.42 29.93
C ASN A 204 5.71 -18.87 28.59
N TRP A 205 5.40 -20.10 28.20
CA TRP A 205 5.75 -20.61 26.88
C TRP A 205 4.99 -19.86 25.80
N LEU A 206 5.67 -19.54 24.70
CA LEU A 206 5.01 -19.10 23.49
C LEU A 206 4.26 -20.27 22.88
N GLU A 207 3.09 -19.99 22.33
CA GLU A 207 2.39 -20.95 21.49
C GLU A 207 3.23 -21.26 20.25
N ASP A 208 3.20 -22.51 19.81
CA ASP A 208 3.81 -22.96 18.57
C ASP A 208 3.10 -22.33 17.38
N ASP A 209 3.83 -22.03 16.31
CA ASP A 209 3.22 -21.62 15.06
C ASP A 209 2.59 -22.85 14.39
N GLY A 210 1.55 -22.65 13.57
CA GLY A 210 0.83 -23.71 12.88
C GLY A 210 0.58 -23.39 11.42
N HIS A 211 -0.11 -24.30 10.75
CA HIS A 211 -0.54 -24.17 9.35
C HIS A 211 -2.03 -24.49 9.25
N THR A 212 -2.72 -23.93 8.25
CA THR A 212 -4.11 -24.34 7.96
C THR A 212 -4.15 -25.83 7.66
N TYR A 213 -5.12 -26.56 8.19
CA TYR A 213 -5.22 -28.00 7.99
C TYR A 213 -5.44 -28.32 6.51
N VAL A 214 -4.57 -29.17 5.97
CA VAL A 214 -4.63 -29.69 4.60
C VAL A 214 -4.38 -31.18 4.69
N ALA A 215 -5.41 -31.99 4.44
CA ALA A 215 -5.37 -33.44 4.62
C ALA A 215 -4.20 -34.08 3.85
N GLU A 216 -3.85 -33.58 2.66
CA GLU A 216 -2.75 -34.12 1.86
C GLU A 216 -1.35 -33.86 2.46
N TRP A 217 -1.24 -32.90 3.38
CA TRP A 217 0.02 -32.45 4.01
C TRP A 217 0.05 -32.69 5.52
N GLU A 218 -0.89 -33.45 6.06
CA GLU A 218 -1.02 -33.67 7.51
C GLU A 218 0.30 -34.10 8.15
N ASP A 219 0.95 -35.14 7.62
CA ASP A 219 2.25 -35.62 8.12
C ASP A 219 3.35 -34.54 8.08
N LEU A 220 3.36 -33.73 7.02
CA LEU A 220 4.37 -32.68 6.84
C LEU A 220 4.11 -31.49 7.78
N ILE A 221 2.84 -31.13 7.98
CA ILE A 221 2.45 -30.07 8.91
C ILE A 221 2.79 -30.50 10.32
N SER A 222 2.44 -31.73 10.73
CA SER A 222 2.79 -32.28 12.04
C SER A 222 4.30 -32.29 12.25
N ALA A 223 5.08 -32.83 11.30
CA ALA A 223 6.53 -32.81 11.37
C ALA A 223 7.12 -31.39 11.48
N ALA A 224 6.57 -30.43 10.72
CA ALA A 224 7.01 -29.03 10.80
C ALA A 224 6.69 -28.41 12.16
N VAL A 225 5.49 -28.66 12.70
CA VAL A 225 5.07 -28.15 14.00
C VAL A 225 5.90 -28.75 15.13
N ASP A 226 6.14 -30.05 15.09
CA ASP A 226 6.91 -30.79 16.10
C ASP A 226 8.40 -30.43 16.07
N SER A 227 8.91 -30.01 14.91
CA SER A 227 10.30 -29.57 14.76
C SER A 227 10.58 -28.18 15.33
N GLN A 228 9.55 -27.44 15.76
CA GLN A 228 9.73 -26.10 16.30
C GLN A 228 10.41 -26.14 17.67
N ASP A 229 11.30 -25.16 17.86
CA ASP A 229 11.90 -24.91 19.15
C ASP A 229 10.86 -24.43 20.16
N ARG A 230 10.94 -24.94 21.39
CA ARG A 230 10.09 -24.47 22.49
C ARG A 230 10.70 -23.21 23.08
N ILE A 231 9.94 -22.12 23.02
CA ILE A 231 10.43 -20.80 23.45
C ILE A 231 9.72 -20.40 24.73
N LEU A 232 10.49 -20.23 25.80
CA LEU A 232 10.05 -19.55 27.01
C LEU A 232 10.26 -18.05 26.82
N MET A 233 9.21 -17.26 27.01
CA MET A 233 9.30 -15.80 27.01
C MET A 233 9.00 -15.27 28.41
N ILE A 234 9.78 -14.30 28.85
CA ILE A 234 9.59 -13.60 30.12
C ILE A 234 9.56 -12.10 29.84
N LEU A 235 8.53 -11.46 30.36
CA LEU A 235 8.33 -10.02 30.34
C LEU A 235 8.66 -9.49 31.73
N ALA A 236 9.68 -8.65 31.85
CA ALA A 236 10.09 -8.06 33.10
C ALA A 236 9.97 -6.53 33.03
N TRP A 237 9.15 -5.95 33.90
CA TRP A 237 8.97 -4.51 34.04
C TRP A 237 9.84 -4.00 35.19
N ASN A 238 10.61 -2.96 34.90
CA ASN A 238 11.51 -2.32 35.87
C ASN A 238 11.10 -0.86 36.14
N TRP A 239 11.33 -0.42 37.37
CA TRP A 239 11.15 0.96 37.80
C TRP A 239 12.28 1.82 37.23
N ASP A 240 11.99 3.10 37.02
CA ASP A 240 13.04 4.08 36.72
C ASP A 240 14.00 4.19 37.92
N GLU A 241 15.30 4.26 37.68
CA GLU A 241 16.39 4.21 38.69
C GLU A 241 16.28 5.28 39.80
N LYS A 242 15.41 6.28 39.63
CA LYS A 242 15.30 7.42 40.54
C LYS A 242 14.43 7.18 41.77
N SER A 243 13.61 6.12 41.81
CA SER A 243 12.60 5.96 42.87
C SER A 243 12.74 4.70 43.74
N VAL A 244 13.66 3.77 43.43
CA VAL A 244 13.84 2.54 44.22
C VAL A 244 15.29 2.44 44.68
N ASN A 245 15.49 2.24 45.99
CA ASN A 245 16.79 2.04 46.65
C ASN A 245 17.47 0.69 46.27
N THR A 246 17.11 0.06 45.16
CA THR A 246 17.81 -1.13 44.67
C THR A 246 19.10 -0.69 44.01
N THR A 247 20.24 -1.16 44.52
CA THR A 247 21.50 -0.91 43.81
C THR A 247 21.42 -1.67 42.49
N GLU A 248 21.72 -1.00 41.38
CA GLU A 248 21.69 -1.56 40.02
C GLU A 248 22.43 -2.91 39.89
N LYS A 249 23.38 -3.14 40.80
CA LYS A 249 24.18 -4.35 40.97
C LYS A 249 23.34 -5.56 41.39
N ASP A 250 22.38 -5.40 42.30
CA ASP A 250 21.58 -6.51 42.86
C ASP A 250 20.59 -7.06 41.82
N ALA A 251 19.95 -6.18 41.05
CA ALA A 251 19.05 -6.57 39.96
C ALA A 251 19.78 -7.30 38.81
N ARG A 252 21.00 -6.86 38.45
CA ARG A 252 21.82 -7.55 37.44
C ARG A 252 22.28 -8.93 37.92
N ASN A 253 22.67 -9.04 39.20
CA ASN A 253 23.09 -10.32 39.79
C ASN A 253 21.95 -11.35 39.78
N LEU A 254 20.74 -10.95 40.19
CA LEU A 254 19.57 -11.83 40.18
C LEU A 254 19.20 -12.33 38.78
N LYS A 255 19.31 -11.47 37.76
CA LYS A 255 19.09 -11.88 36.37
C LYS A 255 20.17 -12.86 35.90
N ALA A 256 21.43 -12.64 36.27
CA ALA A 256 22.52 -13.54 35.93
C ALA A 256 22.34 -14.92 36.59
N GLU A 257 21.98 -14.96 37.88
CA GLU A 257 21.67 -16.19 38.61
C GLU A 257 20.52 -16.96 37.97
N PHE A 258 19.43 -16.26 37.61
CA PHE A 258 18.30 -16.89 36.93
C PHE A 258 18.69 -17.49 35.57
N LYS A 259 19.47 -16.75 34.77
CA LYS A 259 19.97 -17.23 33.48
C LYS A 259 20.86 -18.45 33.65
N GLU A 260 21.75 -18.44 34.64
CA GLU A 260 22.62 -19.57 34.95
C GLU A 260 21.78 -20.79 35.34
N GLU A 261 20.78 -20.61 36.21
CA GLU A 261 19.88 -21.70 36.61
C GLU A 261 19.13 -22.29 35.42
N LEU A 262 18.58 -21.45 34.52
CA LEU A 262 17.97 -21.94 33.27
C LEU A 262 18.98 -22.63 32.35
N ALA A 263 20.20 -22.10 32.24
CA ALA A 263 21.26 -22.70 31.43
C ALA A 263 21.67 -24.09 31.94
N THR A 264 21.70 -24.32 33.26
CA THR A 264 21.97 -25.66 33.83
C THR A 264 20.93 -26.71 33.44
N ILE A 265 19.72 -26.26 33.07
CA ILE A 265 18.62 -27.13 32.63
C ILE A 265 18.64 -27.32 31.09
N GLY A 266 19.54 -26.63 30.40
CA GLY A 266 19.72 -26.72 28.95
C GLY A 266 19.04 -25.61 28.16
N ALA A 267 18.62 -24.51 28.82
CA ALA A 267 18.11 -23.34 28.13
C ALA A 267 19.23 -22.62 27.34
N LYS A 268 18.91 -22.18 26.13
CA LYS A 268 19.78 -21.32 25.31
C LYS A 268 19.16 -19.93 25.23
N GLU A 269 19.86 -18.91 25.73
CA GLU A 269 19.42 -17.53 25.56
C GLU A 269 19.44 -17.15 24.06
N ILE A 270 18.33 -16.64 23.55
CA ILE A 270 18.21 -16.26 22.13
C ILE A 270 17.99 -14.76 21.92
N ALA A 271 17.38 -14.06 22.88
CA ALA A 271 17.20 -12.62 22.79
C ALA A 271 16.98 -12.00 24.17
N ILE A 272 17.58 -10.81 24.33
CA ILE A 272 17.24 -9.84 25.36
C ILE A 272 17.06 -8.51 24.65
N ASN A 273 15.84 -7.99 24.71
CA ASN A 273 15.54 -6.67 24.17
C ASN A 273 14.99 -5.80 25.29
N GLU A 274 15.41 -4.54 25.32
CA GLU A 274 15.01 -3.58 26.34
C GLU A 274 14.22 -2.44 25.69
N PHE A 275 12.94 -2.35 26.00
CA PHE A 275 12.04 -1.36 25.43
C PHE A 275 11.67 -0.30 26.47
N LEU A 276 11.84 0.97 26.12
CA LEU A 276 11.28 2.08 26.89
C LEU A 276 9.78 2.14 26.62
N LEU A 277 9.00 2.00 27.68
CA LEU A 277 7.54 2.00 27.61
C LEU A 277 7.02 3.40 27.35
N SER A 278 6.10 3.52 26.40
CA SER A 278 5.47 4.80 26.15
C SER A 278 4.40 5.11 27.20
N LYS A 279 4.49 6.30 27.82
CA LYS A 279 3.42 6.85 28.68
C LYS A 279 2.09 6.98 27.92
N SER A 280 2.11 7.11 26.59
CA SER A 280 0.90 7.17 25.78
C SER A 280 0.17 5.81 25.65
N ALA A 281 0.80 4.69 26.01
CA ALA A 281 0.10 3.40 26.10
C ALA A 281 -0.96 3.38 27.21
N HIS A 282 -0.76 4.17 28.28
CA HIS A 282 -1.75 4.37 29.36
C HIS A 282 -2.82 5.40 29.01
N ASN A 283 -2.62 6.21 27.95
CA ASN A 283 -3.68 7.06 27.47
C ASN A 283 -4.74 6.14 26.89
N ASN A 284 -5.83 6.00 27.64
CA ASN A 284 -7.13 5.64 27.13
C ASN A 284 -7.29 6.38 25.80
N PHE A 285 -7.06 5.67 24.69
CA PHE A 285 -7.55 6.11 23.39
C PHE A 285 -9.03 6.23 23.66
N LYS A 286 -9.49 7.44 23.99
CA LYS A 286 -10.89 7.77 24.09
C LYS A 286 -11.32 7.61 22.66
N VAL A 287 -11.70 6.38 22.31
CA VAL A 287 -12.59 6.11 21.21
C VAL A 287 -13.73 7.05 21.54
N LYS A 288 -13.73 8.22 20.91
CA LYS A 288 -14.96 8.96 20.75
C LYS A 288 -15.80 7.94 20.02
N LYS A 289 -16.60 7.18 20.79
CA LYS A 289 -17.78 6.51 20.30
C LYS A 289 -18.64 7.66 19.81
N ASN A 290 -18.31 8.16 18.62
CA ASN A 290 -19.27 8.75 17.73
C ASN A 290 -20.17 7.57 17.37
N ASN A 291 -21.03 7.20 18.33
CA ASN A 291 -22.18 6.33 18.21
C ASN A 291 -23.29 7.04 17.43
N LYS A 292 -23.03 8.24 16.91
CA LYS A 292 -23.71 8.66 15.70
C LYS A 292 -23.28 7.65 14.65
N SER A 293 -24.14 6.66 14.37
CA SER A 293 -24.26 6.20 13.00
C SER A 293 -24.44 7.48 12.21
N VAL A 294 -23.36 7.92 11.58
CA VAL A 294 -23.45 8.91 10.54
C VAL A 294 -23.94 8.11 9.34
N ASP A 295 -25.20 7.64 9.43
CA ASP A 295 -26.01 7.17 8.30
C ASP A 295 -26.29 8.32 7.33
N THR A 296 -25.82 9.53 7.63
CA THR A 296 -25.52 10.48 6.58
C THR A 296 -24.24 10.03 5.91
N HIS A 297 -24.33 9.12 4.94
CA HIS A 297 -23.42 9.17 3.81
C HIS A 297 -23.23 10.65 3.48
N PRO A 298 -22.05 11.22 3.72
CA PRO A 298 -21.91 12.61 3.38
C PRO A 298 -22.13 12.67 1.87
N GLN A 299 -23.07 13.52 1.47
CA GLN A 299 -23.43 13.79 0.09
C GLN A 299 -22.27 14.58 -0.57
N PHE A 300 -21.03 14.16 -0.33
CA PHE A 300 -19.87 14.63 -1.06
C PHE A 300 -20.01 14.03 -2.45
N SER A 301 -20.35 14.87 -3.41
CA SER A 301 -20.04 14.55 -4.80
C SER A 301 -18.52 14.43 -4.86
N VAL A 302 -18.03 13.21 -5.02
CA VAL A 302 -16.60 12.94 -5.19
C VAL A 302 -16.35 12.78 -6.68
N ASP A 303 -15.72 13.81 -7.24
CA ASP A 303 -15.50 14.00 -8.67
C ASP A 303 -14.02 13.91 -9.07
N SER A 304 -13.12 13.72 -8.10
CA SER A 304 -11.68 13.69 -8.33
C SER A 304 -10.94 13.01 -7.19
N LEU A 305 -9.65 12.70 -7.40
CA LEU A 305 -8.77 12.18 -6.35
C LEU A 305 -8.59 13.19 -5.22
N ALA A 306 -8.49 14.49 -5.53
CA ALA A 306 -8.39 15.54 -4.52
C ALA A 306 -9.63 15.59 -3.62
N SER A 307 -10.84 15.52 -4.20
CA SER A 307 -12.08 15.47 -3.40
C SER A 307 -12.21 14.15 -2.63
N LEU A 308 -11.77 13.03 -3.20
CA LEU A 308 -11.73 11.74 -2.50
C LEU A 308 -10.81 11.79 -1.28
N LEU A 309 -9.61 12.36 -1.43
CA LEU A 309 -8.65 12.50 -0.35
C LEU A 309 -9.18 13.32 0.81
N ARG A 310 -10.12 14.25 0.58
CA ARG A 310 -10.77 15.00 1.66
C ARG A 310 -11.72 14.15 2.51
N VAL A 311 -12.22 13.02 2.01
CA VAL A 311 -13.12 12.10 2.76
C VAL A 311 -12.35 11.35 3.85
N PRO A 312 -12.58 11.63 5.16
CA PRO A 312 -11.81 11.00 6.23
C PRO A 312 -12.32 9.58 6.47
N PRO A 313 -11.49 8.55 6.24
CA PRO A 313 -11.88 7.19 6.53
C PRO A 313 -12.00 7.00 8.04
N LEU A 314 -13.01 6.25 8.46
CA LEU A 314 -13.26 5.96 9.87
C LEU A 314 -12.41 4.76 10.28
N ARG A 315 -11.42 4.96 11.15
CA ARG A 315 -10.55 3.89 11.69
C ARG A 315 -11.36 2.96 12.60
N ARG A 316 -12.11 2.03 12.01
CA ARG A 316 -12.88 1.03 12.75
C ARG A 316 -12.67 -0.35 12.14
N HIS A 317 -12.35 -1.30 13.00
CA HIS A 317 -12.45 -2.70 12.67
C HIS A 317 -13.90 -3.06 12.39
N SER A 318 -14.17 -3.67 11.24
CA SER A 318 -15.49 -4.20 10.93
C SER A 318 -15.72 -5.50 11.70
N GLU A 319 -16.43 -5.44 12.83
CA GLU A 319 -16.80 -6.61 13.67
C GLU A 319 -17.68 -7.67 12.95
N THR A 320 -18.09 -7.41 11.72
CA THR A 320 -19.09 -8.23 11.04
C THR A 320 -18.53 -9.59 10.64
N SER A 321 -19.01 -10.61 11.36
CA SER A 321 -18.90 -12.07 11.19
C SER A 321 -18.38 -12.57 9.84
N SER A 322 -17.65 -13.68 9.89
CA SER A 322 -17.10 -14.51 8.78
C SER A 322 -17.88 -14.55 7.44
N GLY A 323 -19.17 -14.25 7.40
CA GLY A 323 -19.97 -14.09 6.19
C GLY A 323 -19.73 -12.79 5.37
N THR A 324 -19.17 -11.73 5.96
CA THR A 324 -19.01 -10.43 5.27
C THR A 324 -17.75 -10.35 4.42
N ARG A 325 -16.69 -11.11 4.76
CA ARG A 325 -15.53 -11.28 3.88
C ARG A 325 -15.90 -11.99 2.58
N LEU A 326 -16.93 -12.85 2.64
CA LEU A 326 -17.65 -13.33 1.46
C LEU A 326 -18.43 -12.17 0.82
N ARG A 327 -19.29 -11.43 1.54
CA ARG A 327 -20.08 -10.30 0.98
C ARG A 327 -19.28 -9.17 0.31
N TYR A 328 -18.03 -8.89 0.69
CA TYR A 328 -17.27 -7.77 0.10
C TYR A 328 -16.33 -8.18 -1.04
N LYS A 329 -15.71 -9.37 -0.95
CA LYS A 329 -15.24 -10.03 -2.19
C LYS A 329 -16.39 -10.15 -3.17
N ASN A 330 -17.60 -10.44 -2.68
CA ASN A 330 -18.81 -10.40 -3.48
C ASN A 330 -19.12 -8.99 -3.96
N LYS A 331 -18.95 -7.91 -3.20
CA LYS A 331 -19.25 -6.54 -3.68
C LYS A 331 -18.41 -6.14 -4.89
N HIS A 332 -17.08 -6.27 -4.86
CA HIS A 332 -16.25 -6.00 -6.06
C HIS A 332 -16.63 -6.94 -7.21
N THR A 333 -16.82 -8.22 -6.90
CA THR A 333 -17.27 -9.24 -7.86
C THR A 333 -18.66 -8.91 -8.46
N GLU A 334 -19.58 -8.38 -7.67
CA GLU A 334 -20.92 -7.91 -8.04
C GLU A 334 -20.77 -6.69 -8.95
N THR A 335 -19.86 -5.76 -8.67
CA THR A 335 -19.60 -4.64 -9.60
C THR A 335 -19.09 -5.13 -10.96
N ILE A 336 -18.27 -6.18 -10.98
CA ILE A 336 -17.80 -6.79 -12.23
C ILE A 336 -18.99 -7.48 -12.94
N TYR A 337 -19.82 -8.23 -12.22
CA TYR A 337 -21.01 -8.86 -12.81
C TYR A 337 -21.99 -7.83 -13.35
N ASP A 338 -22.30 -6.79 -12.58
CA ASP A 338 -23.19 -5.69 -12.98
C ASP A 338 -22.64 -4.97 -14.23
N ALA A 339 -21.32 -4.82 -14.35
CA ALA A 339 -20.69 -4.32 -15.57
C ALA A 339 -20.85 -5.32 -16.74
N ALA A 340 -20.69 -6.62 -16.49
CA ALA A 340 -20.84 -7.68 -17.49
C ALA A 340 -22.26 -7.75 -18.10
N VAL A 341 -23.28 -7.53 -17.26
CA VAL A 341 -24.70 -7.56 -17.65
C VAL A 341 -25.24 -6.19 -18.07
N GLY A 342 -24.40 -5.14 -18.02
CA GLY A 342 -24.76 -3.79 -18.45
C GLY A 342 -25.62 -2.99 -17.47
N ARG A 343 -25.69 -3.39 -16.19
CA ARG A 343 -26.33 -2.61 -15.12
C ARG A 343 -25.49 -1.40 -14.70
N ARG A 344 -24.18 -1.48 -14.90
CA ARG A 344 -23.25 -0.35 -14.78
C ARG A 344 -22.27 -0.34 -15.94
N GLN A 345 -21.62 0.79 -16.18
CA GLN A 345 -20.73 0.93 -17.34
C GLN A 345 -19.35 0.30 -17.08
N PHE A 346 -18.85 0.39 -15.84
CA PHE A 346 -17.51 -0.08 -15.48
C PHE A 346 -17.49 -0.75 -14.10
N PRO A 347 -16.58 -1.71 -13.84
CA PRO A 347 -16.38 -2.25 -12.51
C PRO A 347 -15.96 -1.19 -11.50
N GLY A 348 -16.36 -1.39 -10.24
CA GLY A 348 -16.01 -0.52 -9.12
C GLY A 348 -14.56 -0.73 -8.63
N PRO A 349 -14.16 -0.02 -7.57
CA PRO A 349 -12.83 -0.16 -7.00
C PRO A 349 -12.63 -1.50 -6.31
N SER A 350 -11.47 -2.11 -6.52
CA SER A 350 -11.05 -3.32 -5.82
C SER A 350 -10.40 -2.99 -4.49
N GLY A 351 -10.77 -3.68 -3.42
CA GLY A 351 -10.16 -3.50 -2.11
C GLY A 351 -9.51 -4.76 -1.58
N GLY A 352 -8.74 -4.59 -0.51
CA GLY A 352 -8.10 -5.70 0.18
C GLY A 352 -6.98 -5.26 1.08
N TYR A 353 -6.64 -6.11 2.04
CA TYR A 353 -5.57 -5.89 2.98
C TYR A 353 -4.83 -7.18 3.30
N MET A 354 -3.63 -6.99 3.84
CA MET A 354 -2.86 -8.06 4.43
C MET A 354 -3.30 -8.25 5.87
N LYS A 355 -3.66 -9.48 6.21
CA LYS A 355 -3.98 -9.86 7.58
C LYS A 355 -2.71 -9.86 8.43
N ILE A 356 -2.81 -9.48 9.70
CA ILE A 356 -1.66 -9.54 10.61
C ILE A 356 -1.22 -10.99 10.93
N GLY A 357 -2.12 -11.96 10.77
CA GLY A 357 -1.78 -13.38 10.76
C GLY A 357 -0.79 -13.74 9.64
N ASP A 358 -0.81 -13.01 8.53
CA ASP A 358 0.11 -13.18 7.39
C ASP A 358 1.37 -12.30 7.49
N PHE A 359 1.60 -11.66 8.63
CA PHE A 359 2.63 -10.62 8.79
C PHE A 359 4.05 -11.10 8.49
N HIS A 360 4.33 -12.38 8.74
CA HIS A 360 5.62 -13.02 8.49
C HIS A 360 5.71 -13.68 7.11
N THR A 361 4.58 -14.01 6.46
CA THR A 361 4.59 -14.81 5.21
C THR A 361 5.01 -13.99 4.00
N ASN A 362 4.57 -12.73 3.93
CA ASN A 362 4.76 -11.85 2.78
C ASN A 362 5.99 -10.94 2.90
N MET A 363 6.88 -11.17 3.86
CA MET A 363 8.20 -10.50 3.97
C MET A 363 9.32 -11.34 3.32
N ARG A 364 9.05 -12.60 2.92
CA ARG A 364 9.98 -13.43 2.14
C ARG A 364 10.13 -12.95 0.69
N SER A 365 9.09 -12.32 0.15
CA SER A 365 9.25 -11.41 -0.98
C SER A 365 10.01 -10.22 -0.41
N SER A 366 11.30 -10.09 -0.72
CA SER A 366 12.13 -8.96 -0.32
C SER A 366 11.27 -7.70 -0.23
N PRO A 367 11.31 -6.87 0.83
CA PRO A 367 10.95 -5.48 0.61
C PRO A 367 11.84 -5.09 -0.55
N GLY A 368 11.22 -4.75 -1.69
CA GLY A 368 11.92 -4.61 -2.97
C GLY A 368 13.28 -4.00 -2.72
N ILE A 369 14.32 -4.70 -3.19
CA ILE A 369 15.72 -4.31 -3.04
C ILE A 369 15.80 -2.79 -3.23
N GLY A 370 16.05 -2.08 -2.13
CA GLY A 370 16.07 -0.62 -2.08
C GLY A 370 14.71 0.07 -2.13
N LEU A 371 14.58 1.18 -1.40
CA LEU A 371 13.96 2.38 -2.00
C LEU A 371 14.38 2.43 -3.47
N PRO A 372 13.49 2.74 -4.44
CA PRO A 372 13.90 2.99 -5.81
C PRO A 372 15.20 3.80 -5.79
N THR A 373 16.33 3.17 -6.15
CA THR A 373 17.63 3.85 -6.15
C THR A 373 17.62 4.99 -7.16
N ARG A 374 16.62 4.98 -8.04
CA ARG A 374 16.17 6.10 -8.84
C ARG A 374 14.71 6.34 -8.54
N LEU A 375 14.40 7.51 -7.99
CA LEU A 375 13.11 8.16 -8.23
C LEU A 375 12.88 8.13 -9.74
N ASN A 376 11.65 7.88 -10.19
CA ASN A 376 11.30 8.03 -11.61
C ASN A 376 11.27 9.53 -11.95
N HIS A 377 12.45 10.14 -11.95
CA HIS A 377 12.66 11.52 -12.30
C HIS A 377 12.45 11.66 -13.79
N CYS A 378 11.47 12.48 -14.14
CA CYS A 378 11.14 12.92 -15.47
C CYS A 378 10.25 11.96 -16.27
N PRO A 379 9.00 12.35 -16.58
CA PRO A 379 8.32 11.81 -17.73
C PRO A 379 9.03 12.26 -19.01
N ASP A 380 8.94 11.43 -20.04
CA ASP A 380 9.06 11.87 -21.42
C ASP A 380 7.84 12.73 -21.84
N THR A 381 7.15 13.43 -20.92
CA THR A 381 5.88 14.10 -21.18
C THR A 381 5.86 15.43 -20.44
N GLU A 382 5.91 16.55 -21.16
CA GLU A 382 5.77 17.88 -20.60
C GLU A 382 4.31 18.32 -20.58
N LEU A 383 3.90 19.04 -19.53
CA LEU A 383 2.56 19.59 -19.38
C LEU A 383 2.65 21.11 -19.22
N LEU A 384 2.09 21.86 -20.16
CA LEU A 384 2.01 23.32 -20.11
C LEU A 384 0.57 23.77 -19.89
N TRP A 385 0.36 24.52 -18.80
CA TRP A 385 -0.94 25.10 -18.46
C TRP A 385 -1.11 26.47 -19.12
N LEU A 386 -2.18 26.61 -19.89
CA LEU A 386 -2.51 27.81 -20.65
C LEU A 386 -3.85 28.36 -20.17
N LYS A 387 -3.90 29.63 -19.76
CA LYS A 387 -5.15 30.32 -19.44
C LYS A 387 -5.36 31.48 -20.39
N PHE A 388 -6.54 31.54 -21.00
CA PHE A 388 -6.91 32.62 -21.93
C PHE A 388 -7.81 33.64 -21.23
N GLU A 389 -7.78 34.89 -21.68
CA GLU A 389 -8.66 35.93 -21.11
C GLU A 389 -10.14 35.65 -21.49
N PRO A 390 -11.07 35.63 -20.52
CA PRO A 390 -12.48 35.39 -20.78
C PRO A 390 -13.06 36.41 -21.77
N GLY A 391 -13.76 35.92 -22.80
CA GLY A 391 -14.47 36.76 -23.76
C GLY A 391 -13.61 37.49 -24.80
N LYS A 392 -12.27 37.34 -24.78
CA LYS A 392 -11.38 38.01 -25.75
C LYS A 392 -11.11 37.26 -27.05
N ILE A 393 -11.72 36.11 -27.28
CA ILE A 393 -11.55 35.40 -28.55
C ILE A 393 -12.91 34.82 -28.95
N HIS A 394 -13.22 34.86 -30.25
CA HIS A 394 -14.26 34.02 -30.86
C HIS A 394 -13.79 32.53 -30.82
N ALA A 395 -13.62 32.00 -29.59
CA ALA A 395 -12.40 31.41 -29.05
C ALA A 395 -12.00 30.00 -29.48
N LYS A 396 -12.95 29.12 -29.77
CA LYS A 396 -12.62 27.69 -29.87
C LYS A 396 -11.92 27.34 -31.18
N LYS A 397 -12.43 27.85 -32.31
CA LYS A 397 -11.95 27.49 -33.64
C LYS A 397 -10.53 28.01 -33.90
N THR A 398 -10.27 29.27 -33.55
CA THR A 398 -8.96 29.90 -33.76
C THR A 398 -7.86 29.30 -32.90
N ILE A 399 -8.13 28.97 -31.62
CA ILE A 399 -7.13 28.33 -30.75
C ILE A 399 -6.82 26.91 -31.24
N SER A 400 -7.84 26.12 -31.58
CA SER A 400 -7.65 24.77 -32.13
C SER A 400 -6.91 24.78 -33.47
N GLU A 401 -7.19 25.73 -34.36
CA GLU A 401 -6.46 25.92 -35.62
C GLU A 401 -4.98 26.24 -35.37
N ARG A 402 -4.68 27.10 -34.39
CA ARG A 402 -3.30 27.42 -34.01
C ARG A 402 -2.57 26.25 -33.35
N LEU A 403 -3.25 25.45 -32.53
CA LEU A 403 -2.69 24.21 -31.96
C LEU A 403 -2.41 23.16 -33.05
N LEU A 404 -3.28 23.04 -34.05
CA LEU A 404 -3.04 22.20 -35.22
C LEU A 404 -1.86 22.69 -36.05
N GLN A 405 -1.71 24.01 -36.21
CA GLN A 405 -0.55 24.61 -36.87
C GLN A 405 0.74 24.31 -36.09
N LEU A 406 0.74 24.54 -34.77
CA LEU A 406 1.88 24.22 -33.90
C LEU A 406 2.27 22.74 -34.00
N ARG A 407 1.30 21.82 -33.99
CA ARG A 407 1.55 20.39 -34.20
C ARG A 407 2.22 20.12 -35.54
N LYS A 408 1.73 20.72 -36.63
CA LYS A 408 2.30 20.55 -37.97
C LYS A 408 3.73 21.08 -38.05
N GLU A 409 3.99 22.23 -37.45
CA GLU A 409 5.33 22.82 -37.41
C GLU A 409 6.30 21.93 -36.62
N ILE A 410 5.90 21.46 -35.43
CA ILE A 410 6.70 20.50 -34.65
C ILE A 410 6.93 19.20 -35.45
N ASP A 411 5.92 18.67 -36.14
CA ASP A 411 6.07 17.47 -36.97
C ASP A 411 7.00 17.70 -38.18
N ILE A 412 7.01 18.90 -38.78
CA ILE A 412 7.93 19.25 -39.87
C ILE A 412 9.38 19.33 -39.37
N TYR A 413 9.61 19.98 -38.22
CA TYR A 413 10.98 20.27 -37.74
C TYR A 413 11.57 19.16 -36.87
N VAL A 414 10.74 18.40 -36.15
CA VAL A 414 11.15 17.42 -35.13
C VAL A 414 10.53 16.03 -35.38
N GLY A 415 9.47 15.94 -36.21
CA GLY A 415 8.81 14.69 -36.58
C GLY A 415 8.09 13.99 -35.43
N TYR A 416 7.99 12.67 -35.52
CA TYR A 416 7.32 11.80 -34.53
C TYR A 416 7.99 11.77 -33.14
N ARG A 417 9.07 12.54 -32.92
CA ARG A 417 9.87 12.55 -31.70
C ARG A 417 9.28 13.44 -30.60
N ALA A 418 8.36 14.34 -30.94
CA ALA A 418 7.68 15.21 -29.97
C ALA A 418 6.15 15.32 -30.21
N PRO A 419 5.39 14.19 -30.22
CA PRO A 419 3.94 14.24 -30.42
C PRO A 419 3.23 15.19 -29.44
N LEU A 420 2.43 16.09 -30.03
CA LEU A 420 1.71 17.14 -29.33
C LEU A 420 0.23 16.80 -29.14
N TYR A 421 -0.25 16.93 -27.91
CA TYR A 421 -1.63 16.71 -27.51
C TYR A 421 -2.14 17.92 -26.73
N TRP A 422 -3.45 18.11 -26.70
CA TRP A 422 -4.05 19.17 -25.90
C TRP A 422 -5.42 18.75 -25.39
N GLY A 423 -5.82 19.39 -24.31
CA GLY A 423 -7.15 19.28 -23.77
C GLY A 423 -7.58 20.56 -23.09
N ARG A 424 -8.86 20.63 -22.75
CA ARG A 424 -9.48 21.76 -22.08
C ARG A 424 -9.97 21.32 -20.72
N SER A 425 -9.86 22.19 -19.73
CA SER A 425 -10.47 21.93 -18.43
C SER A 425 -11.98 21.79 -18.55
N VAL A 426 -12.51 20.78 -17.86
CA VAL A 426 -13.95 20.53 -17.74
C VAL A 426 -14.61 21.61 -16.89
N HIS A 427 -13.88 22.17 -15.93
CA HIS A 427 -14.40 23.15 -14.96
C HIS A 427 -14.14 24.61 -15.37
N ASP A 428 -13.06 24.89 -16.10
CA ASP A 428 -12.71 26.23 -16.60
C ASP A 428 -12.51 26.18 -18.13
N PRO A 429 -13.47 26.66 -18.94
CA PRO A 429 -13.40 26.55 -20.40
C PRO A 429 -12.25 27.38 -21.02
N ASP A 430 -11.70 28.32 -20.26
CA ASP A 430 -10.58 29.18 -20.70
C ASP A 430 -9.23 28.61 -20.27
N GLU A 431 -9.21 27.51 -19.51
CA GLU A 431 -8.00 26.79 -19.11
C GLU A 431 -7.77 25.57 -20.01
N TRP A 432 -6.58 25.49 -20.58
CA TRP A 432 -6.13 24.45 -21.49
C TRP A 432 -4.84 23.84 -20.97
N ILE A 433 -4.60 22.60 -21.37
CA ILE A 433 -3.34 21.92 -21.16
C ILE A 433 -2.77 21.52 -22.51
N LEU A 434 -1.49 21.81 -22.69
CA LEU A 434 -0.69 21.32 -23.81
C LEU A 434 0.23 20.24 -23.26
N MET A 435 0.25 19.08 -23.91
CA MET A 435 1.04 17.93 -23.51
C MET A 435 1.98 17.53 -24.65
N ILE A 436 3.29 17.50 -24.37
CA ILE A 436 4.33 17.16 -25.34
C ILE A 436 4.97 15.85 -24.89
N ASP A 437 4.78 14.77 -25.65
CA ASP A 437 5.44 13.49 -25.38
C ASP A 437 6.75 13.39 -26.18
N TRP A 438 7.89 13.26 -25.51
CA TRP A 438 9.22 13.09 -26.08
C TRP A 438 9.54 11.61 -26.40
N ASN A 439 9.17 11.17 -27.59
CA ASN A 439 9.35 9.79 -28.05
C ASN A 439 10.75 9.53 -28.64
N LYS A 440 11.68 8.90 -27.90
CA LYS A 440 12.96 8.42 -28.44
C LYS A 440 12.86 7.11 -29.24
N SER A 441 11.83 6.88 -30.06
CA SER A 441 11.81 5.65 -30.85
C SER A 441 12.80 5.68 -32.02
N LYS A 442 14.00 5.13 -31.82
CA LYS A 442 14.69 4.22 -32.76
C LYS A 442 15.72 3.38 -32.01
N ASN A 443 15.68 2.07 -32.26
CA ASN A 443 16.63 1.08 -31.75
C ASN A 443 18.04 1.45 -32.26
N PRO A 444 19.06 1.68 -31.41
CA PRO A 444 20.39 2.15 -31.83
C PRO A 444 21.14 1.18 -32.76
N TYR A 445 20.58 -0.02 -32.98
CA TYR A 445 21.13 -1.04 -33.85
C TYR A 445 20.61 -1.03 -35.30
N LYS A 446 19.64 -0.17 -35.67
CA LYS A 446 19.01 -0.21 -37.01
C LYS A 446 19.40 0.89 -37.99
N GLU A 447 19.93 2.01 -37.54
CA GLU A 447 20.49 3.05 -38.42
C GLU A 447 21.78 3.58 -37.79
N GLY A 448 22.74 3.95 -38.65
CA GLY A 448 24.14 4.23 -38.31
C GLY A 448 24.38 5.39 -37.32
N PRO A 449 25.67 5.70 -37.07
CA PRO A 449 26.14 6.32 -35.83
C PRO A 449 26.01 7.85 -35.78
N ASP A 450 25.12 8.49 -36.54
CA ASP A 450 25.02 9.95 -36.50
C ASP A 450 24.25 10.41 -35.27
N PRO A 451 24.91 11.10 -34.31
CA PRO A 451 24.24 11.63 -33.14
C PRO A 451 23.45 12.87 -33.55
N VAL A 452 22.13 12.77 -33.61
CA VAL A 452 21.29 13.96 -33.76
C VAL A 452 21.40 14.81 -32.50
N ASP A 453 21.72 16.09 -32.65
CA ASP A 453 21.89 17.04 -31.54
C ASP A 453 20.53 17.35 -30.88
N ILE A 454 20.21 16.56 -29.85
CA ILE A 454 18.95 16.62 -29.07
C ILE A 454 18.72 18.03 -28.48
N THR A 455 19.78 18.79 -28.19
CA THR A 455 19.68 20.15 -27.63
C THR A 455 19.09 21.13 -28.64
N SER A 456 19.34 20.91 -29.94
CA SER A 456 18.79 21.72 -31.02
C SER A 456 17.29 21.49 -31.25
N GLU A 457 16.83 20.23 -31.23
CA GLU A 457 15.41 19.86 -31.41
C GLU A 457 14.53 20.38 -30.26
N THR A 458 14.97 20.23 -29.01
CA THR A 458 14.26 20.77 -27.84
C THR A 458 14.12 22.28 -27.91
N LYS A 459 15.18 22.99 -28.33
CA LYS A 459 15.14 24.45 -28.47
C LYS A 459 14.15 24.89 -29.54
N ILE A 460 14.06 24.17 -30.66
CA ILE A 460 13.07 24.42 -31.71
C ILE A 460 11.64 24.30 -31.16
N VAL A 461 11.31 23.22 -30.43
CA VAL A 461 9.98 23.06 -29.83
C VAL A 461 9.68 24.17 -28.83
N GLN A 462 10.64 24.53 -27.97
CA GLN A 462 10.48 25.61 -27.00
C GLN A 462 10.21 26.95 -27.68
N ASP A 463 10.92 27.27 -28.76
CA ASP A 463 10.75 28.53 -29.48
C ASP A 463 9.39 28.56 -30.21
N LEU A 464 8.97 27.46 -30.84
CA LEU A 464 7.63 27.34 -31.43
C LEU A 464 6.51 27.47 -30.38
N VAL A 465 6.69 26.90 -29.18
CA VAL A 465 5.73 27.03 -28.07
C VAL A 465 5.68 28.46 -27.54
N LYS A 466 6.84 29.14 -27.41
CA LYS A 466 6.87 30.56 -27.00
C LYS A 466 6.15 31.44 -28.02
N ASP A 467 6.39 31.22 -29.31
CA ASP A 467 5.74 31.95 -30.39
C ASP A 467 4.22 31.73 -30.34
N PHE A 468 3.78 30.48 -30.13
CA PHE A 468 2.37 30.17 -29.91
C PHE A 468 1.78 30.93 -28.71
N VAL A 469 2.45 30.91 -27.55
CA VAL A 469 1.99 31.61 -26.34
C VAL A 469 1.88 33.12 -26.59
N PHE A 470 2.89 33.72 -27.23
CA PHE A 470 2.91 35.12 -27.60
C PHE A 470 1.77 35.49 -28.55
N LEU A 471 1.59 34.73 -29.63
CA LEU A 471 0.57 34.97 -30.65
C LEU A 471 -0.86 34.79 -30.14
N THR A 472 -1.05 33.89 -29.16
CA THR A 472 -2.38 33.60 -28.60
C THR A 472 -2.70 34.42 -27.34
N GLY A 473 -1.71 35.15 -26.80
CA GLY A 473 -1.86 35.90 -25.55
C GLY A 473 -2.15 35.00 -24.35
N ALA A 474 -1.74 33.73 -24.40
CA ALA A 474 -1.97 32.79 -23.32
C ALA A 474 -1.20 33.20 -22.06
N LEU A 475 -1.87 33.24 -20.91
CA LEU A 475 -1.22 33.34 -19.62
C LEU A 475 -0.70 31.96 -19.23
N THR A 476 0.63 31.81 -19.14
CA THR A 476 1.25 30.59 -18.60
C THR A 476 1.37 30.71 -17.09
N ARG A 477 1.05 29.63 -16.36
CA ARG A 477 1.27 29.59 -14.90
C ARG A 477 2.75 29.40 -14.53
N GLU A 478 3.59 28.97 -15.47
CA GLU A 478 5.02 28.73 -15.26
C GLU A 478 5.87 29.89 -15.80
N PRO A 479 6.57 30.65 -14.93
CA PRO A 479 7.48 31.69 -15.35
C PRO A 479 8.91 31.12 -15.39
N LYS A 480 9.47 31.04 -16.60
CA LYS A 480 10.91 30.87 -16.93
C LYS A 480 11.45 29.42 -16.96
N ALA A 481 12.09 29.13 -18.10
CA ALA A 481 13.00 28.01 -18.40
C ALA A 481 12.45 26.59 -18.20
N PHE A 482 11.89 26.05 -19.29
CA PHE A 482 11.71 24.62 -19.54
C PHE A 482 13.00 23.83 -19.23
N GLN A 483 13.00 22.97 -18.21
CA GLN A 483 14.09 22.01 -17.96
C GLN A 483 13.63 20.60 -18.33
N VAL A 484 14.31 20.01 -19.31
CA VAL A 484 13.95 18.70 -19.92
C VAL A 484 14.87 17.61 -19.39
N GLY A 485 14.30 16.48 -18.99
CA GLY A 485 15.00 15.22 -18.71
C GLY A 485 14.28 14.04 -19.39
N PHE A 486 15.02 13.02 -19.84
CA PHE A 486 14.48 11.93 -20.68
C PHE A 486 14.67 10.53 -20.05
N THR A 487 13.70 9.63 -20.23
CA THR A 487 13.91 8.25 -20.78
C THR A 487 12.58 7.52 -21.10
N HIS A 488 12.42 7.29 -22.41
CA HIS A 488 11.57 6.38 -23.22
C HIS A 488 10.33 5.66 -22.63
N LEU A 489 9.17 5.80 -23.32
CA LEU A 489 8.19 4.74 -23.66
C LEU A 489 7.34 5.11 -24.91
N SER A 490 7.21 4.19 -25.86
CA SER A 490 6.39 4.32 -27.08
C SER A 490 4.90 4.10 -26.78
N ASN A 491 3.95 4.96 -27.19
CA ASN A 491 2.52 4.70 -26.90
C ASN A 491 1.50 4.86 -28.04
N PRO A 492 0.99 3.72 -28.60
CA PRO A 492 -0.37 3.55 -29.15
C PRO A 492 -1.52 3.51 -28.10
N TYR A 493 -1.32 3.96 -26.85
CA TYR A 493 -2.12 3.55 -25.67
C TYR A 493 -3.30 4.45 -25.28
N ARG A 494 -3.56 5.53 -26.02
CA ARG A 494 -4.53 6.58 -25.63
C ARG A 494 -5.96 6.36 -26.17
N LYS A 495 -6.14 5.43 -27.11
CA LYS A 495 -7.43 5.19 -27.76
C LYS A 495 -8.51 4.75 -26.74
N GLY A 496 -9.59 5.52 -26.64
CA GLY A 496 -10.76 5.21 -25.79
C GLY A 496 -10.73 5.79 -24.37
N PHE A 497 -9.81 6.70 -24.05
CA PHE A 497 -9.75 7.45 -22.78
C PHE A 497 -9.62 8.96 -23.05
N PRO A 498 -10.74 9.67 -23.29
CA PRO A 498 -10.74 11.08 -23.67
C PRO A 498 -10.60 12.03 -22.47
N ILE A 499 -10.85 11.57 -21.25
CA ILE A 499 -10.76 12.40 -20.05
C ILE A 499 -9.41 12.15 -19.36
N MET A 500 -8.74 13.21 -18.92
CA MET A 500 -7.48 13.17 -18.20
C MET A 500 -7.61 13.96 -16.90
N GLU A 501 -7.34 13.32 -15.77
CA GLU A 501 -7.20 13.98 -14.47
C GLU A 501 -5.72 14.13 -14.13
N VAL A 502 -5.31 15.33 -13.73
CA VAL A 502 -3.98 15.62 -13.21
C VAL A 502 -4.10 16.06 -11.76
N THR A 503 -3.58 15.27 -10.82
CA THR A 503 -3.59 15.55 -9.37
C THR A 503 -2.20 15.95 -8.90
N ARG A 504 -2.07 17.11 -8.25
CA ARG A 504 -0.82 17.63 -7.70
C ARG A 504 -0.76 17.42 -6.18
N PHE A 505 0.38 16.92 -5.71
CA PHE A 505 0.66 16.65 -4.31
C PHE A 505 1.88 17.45 -3.88
N GLU A 506 1.78 18.20 -2.77
CA GLU A 506 2.97 18.74 -2.11
C GLU A 506 3.64 17.63 -1.29
N VAL A 507 4.91 17.36 -1.59
CA VAL A 507 5.73 16.32 -0.96
C VAL A 507 7.02 16.91 -0.40
N SER A 508 7.65 16.18 0.52
CA SER A 508 8.95 16.55 1.09
C SER A 508 10.04 16.61 0.01
N ASN A 509 11.03 17.51 0.16
CA ASN A 509 12.22 17.55 -0.71
C ASN A 509 13.22 16.42 -0.42
N ASP A 510 13.08 15.75 0.72
CA ASP A 510 13.90 14.59 1.06
C ASP A 510 13.67 13.43 0.06
N PRO A 511 14.72 12.95 -0.65
CA PRO A 511 14.59 11.93 -1.68
C PRO A 511 14.01 10.59 -1.17
N GLN A 512 14.31 10.21 0.09
CA GLN A 512 13.79 8.98 0.67
C GLN A 512 12.28 9.09 0.91
N LYS A 513 11.82 10.22 1.42
CA LYS A 513 10.38 10.51 1.58
C LYS A 513 9.64 10.57 0.24
N GLN A 514 10.26 11.10 -0.81
CA GLN A 514 9.70 11.10 -2.17
C GLN A 514 9.57 9.68 -2.72
N ALA A 515 10.62 8.86 -2.62
CA ALA A 515 10.62 7.49 -3.13
C ALA A 515 9.61 6.61 -2.37
N PHE A 516 9.44 6.88 -1.07
CA PHE A 516 8.40 6.26 -0.28
C PHE A 516 6.99 6.69 -0.72
N PHE A 517 6.77 7.99 -0.95
CA PHE A 517 5.50 8.50 -1.45
C PHE A 517 5.12 7.82 -2.78
N GLN A 518 6.07 7.74 -3.73
CA GLN A 518 5.91 7.05 -4.99
C GLN A 518 5.36 5.64 -4.80
N ARG A 519 6.04 4.85 -3.96
CA ARG A 519 5.70 3.45 -3.72
C ARG A 519 4.31 3.29 -3.11
N CYS A 520 3.94 4.19 -2.20
CA CYS A 520 2.62 4.17 -1.60
C CYS A 520 1.53 4.55 -2.61
N TYR A 521 1.79 5.53 -3.47
CA TYR A 521 0.89 5.89 -4.56
C TYR A 521 0.73 4.75 -5.60
N GLU A 522 1.83 4.08 -5.95
CA GLU A 522 1.82 2.92 -6.85
C GLU A 522 1.02 1.73 -6.29
N SER A 523 1.13 1.46 -4.98
CA SER A 523 0.30 0.45 -4.31
C SER A 523 -1.18 0.89 -4.29
N PHE A 524 -1.48 2.14 -3.95
CA PHE A 524 -2.83 2.68 -4.03
C PHE A 524 -3.44 2.49 -5.42
N LYS A 525 -2.68 2.76 -6.49
CA LYS A 525 -3.11 2.56 -7.87
C LYS A 525 -3.37 1.08 -8.19
N THR A 526 -2.35 0.24 -8.00
CA THR A 526 -2.35 -1.13 -8.52
C THR A 526 -3.42 -1.97 -7.86
N ASP A 527 -3.66 -1.71 -6.56
CA ASP A 527 -4.55 -2.52 -5.75
C ASP A 527 -6.01 -2.11 -5.88
N ASN A 528 -6.32 -0.95 -6.49
CA ASN A 528 -7.67 -0.36 -6.46
C ASN A 528 -8.43 -0.33 -7.79
N MET A 529 -7.77 -0.34 -8.95
CA MET A 529 -8.45 -0.33 -10.26
C MET A 529 -8.78 -1.72 -10.82
N GLY A 530 -8.35 -2.79 -10.14
CA GLY A 530 -8.41 -4.16 -10.64
C GLY A 530 -7.63 -4.38 -11.94
N GLN A 531 -7.58 -5.64 -12.39
CA GLN A 531 -6.88 -6.04 -13.61
C GLN A 531 -7.85 -6.81 -14.51
N GLU A 532 -7.94 -6.40 -15.78
CA GLU A 532 -8.85 -7.01 -16.77
C GLU A 532 -8.70 -8.53 -16.86
N GLN A 533 -7.45 -9.01 -16.86
CA GLN A 533 -7.13 -10.44 -16.88
C GLN A 533 -7.75 -11.20 -15.70
N THR A 534 -7.81 -10.58 -14.52
CA THR A 534 -8.41 -11.18 -13.32
C THR A 534 -9.93 -11.31 -13.49
N TRP A 535 -10.58 -10.29 -14.05
CA TRP A 535 -12.03 -10.28 -14.26
C TRP A 535 -12.46 -11.30 -15.32
N VAL A 536 -11.72 -11.40 -16.42
CA VAL A 536 -11.99 -12.38 -17.48
C VAL A 536 -11.89 -13.81 -16.97
N THR A 537 -10.88 -14.11 -16.13
CA THR A 537 -10.76 -15.43 -15.50
C THR A 537 -11.94 -15.69 -14.57
N MET A 538 -12.31 -14.73 -13.73
CA MET A 538 -13.42 -14.86 -12.78
C MET A 538 -14.76 -15.16 -13.49
N LEU A 539 -15.10 -14.42 -14.55
CA LEU A 539 -16.34 -14.61 -15.31
C LEU A 539 -16.37 -15.90 -16.12
N ARG A 540 -15.19 -16.45 -16.46
CA ARG A 540 -15.09 -17.77 -17.08
C ARG A 540 -15.36 -18.89 -16.07
N GLU A 541 -14.85 -18.74 -14.86
CA GLU A 541 -15.02 -19.71 -13.77
C GLU A 541 -16.42 -19.65 -13.16
N SER A 542 -17.07 -18.48 -13.21
CA SER A 542 -18.42 -18.26 -12.71
C SER A 542 -19.12 -17.24 -13.62
N PRO A 543 -19.78 -17.69 -14.69
CA PRO A 543 -20.50 -16.78 -15.58
C PRO A 543 -21.82 -16.30 -14.95
N PRO A 544 -22.28 -15.07 -15.27
CA PRO A 544 -23.60 -14.60 -14.86
C PRO A 544 -24.72 -15.43 -15.51
N ASP A 545 -25.89 -15.46 -14.89
CA ASP A 545 -27.05 -16.21 -15.39
C ASP A 545 -27.41 -15.81 -16.83
N ALA A 546 -27.66 -16.80 -17.69
CA ALA A 546 -27.95 -16.56 -19.10
C ALA A 546 -29.17 -15.65 -19.34
N ALA A 547 -30.14 -15.67 -18.41
CA ALA A 547 -31.31 -14.79 -18.44
C ALA A 547 -31.02 -13.32 -18.09
N SER A 548 -29.87 -13.05 -17.45
CA SER A 548 -29.42 -11.72 -17.05
C SER A 548 -28.51 -11.06 -18.08
N LEU A 549 -28.03 -11.82 -19.07
CA LEU A 549 -27.17 -11.30 -20.14
C LEU A 549 -28.00 -10.50 -21.16
N PRO A 550 -27.46 -9.38 -21.68
CA PRO A 550 -28.12 -8.66 -22.75
C PRO A 550 -28.27 -9.54 -24.00
N ALA A 551 -29.28 -9.26 -24.83
CA ALA A 551 -29.63 -10.04 -26.02
C ALA A 551 -28.49 -10.18 -27.06
N THR A 552 -27.45 -9.35 -26.94
CA THR A 552 -26.22 -9.37 -27.75
C THR A 552 -25.12 -10.32 -27.24
N GLY A 553 -25.31 -10.98 -26.09
CA GLY A 553 -24.27 -11.75 -25.39
C GLY A 553 -23.47 -10.90 -24.37
N SER A 554 -22.41 -11.47 -23.77
CA SER A 554 -21.59 -10.79 -22.74
C SER A 554 -20.88 -9.53 -23.28
N LEU A 555 -20.96 -8.41 -22.55
CA LEU A 555 -20.21 -7.20 -22.87
C LEU A 555 -18.71 -7.40 -22.56
N PRO A 556 -17.79 -6.90 -23.42
CA PRO A 556 -16.38 -6.84 -23.08
C PRO A 556 -16.17 -5.88 -21.90
N ILE A 557 -15.77 -6.43 -20.74
CA ILE A 557 -15.53 -5.62 -19.54
C ILE A 557 -14.20 -4.91 -19.69
N ASN A 558 -14.26 -3.59 -19.53
CA ASN A 558 -13.12 -2.72 -19.63
C ASN A 558 -12.90 -1.98 -18.30
N PRO A 559 -11.65 -1.63 -17.95
CA PRO A 559 -11.39 -0.79 -16.77
C PRO A 559 -11.94 0.62 -16.99
N ALA A 560 -12.46 1.24 -15.92
CA ALA A 560 -13.00 2.60 -15.90
C ALA A 560 -11.96 3.66 -16.29
N GLY A 561 -10.72 3.44 -15.84
CA GLY A 561 -9.58 4.31 -16.11
C GLY A 561 -8.29 3.52 -16.30
N ARG A 562 -7.29 4.22 -16.83
CA ARG A 562 -5.90 3.77 -16.93
C ARG A 562 -5.01 4.85 -16.33
N HIS A 563 -4.11 4.46 -15.45
CA HIS A 563 -3.22 5.41 -14.80
C HIS A 563 -1.86 5.50 -15.49
N MET A 564 -1.34 6.71 -15.64
CA MET A 564 0.04 7.01 -15.98
C MET A 564 0.64 7.84 -14.84
N ASN A 565 1.72 7.40 -14.19
CA ASN A 565 2.25 8.09 -13.01
C ASN A 565 3.67 8.57 -13.28
N HIS A 566 3.96 9.84 -12.99
CA HIS A 566 5.26 10.45 -13.26
C HIS A 566 5.64 11.45 -12.14
N PHE A 567 6.92 11.60 -11.79
CA PHE A 567 7.37 12.73 -10.97
C PHE A 567 7.57 13.95 -11.84
N PHE A 568 6.97 15.07 -11.46
CA PHE A 568 7.31 16.38 -11.99
C PHE A 568 7.84 17.22 -10.83
N HIS A 569 9.07 17.73 -10.96
CA HIS A 569 9.61 18.73 -10.07
C HIS A 569 9.33 20.10 -10.67
N GLU A 570 8.44 20.90 -10.07
CA GLU A 570 8.48 22.35 -10.31
C GLU A 570 9.71 22.88 -9.57
N SER A 571 10.74 23.32 -10.30
CA SER A 571 11.81 24.12 -9.69
C SER A 571 11.18 25.40 -9.13
N PRO A 572 11.55 25.85 -7.92
CA PRO A 572 10.98 27.08 -7.37
C PRO A 572 11.29 28.26 -8.32
N PRO A 573 10.41 29.29 -8.39
CA PRO A 573 10.71 30.48 -9.16
C PRO A 573 12.03 31.06 -8.64
N SER A 574 13.02 31.18 -9.54
CA SER A 574 14.27 31.86 -9.23
C SER A 574 13.94 33.29 -8.83
N THR A 575 14.16 33.60 -7.56
CA THR A 575 14.03 34.96 -7.05
C THR A 575 15.04 35.81 -7.81
N THR A 576 14.54 36.84 -8.48
CA THR A 576 15.37 37.77 -9.23
C THR A 576 16.10 38.65 -8.22
N SER A 577 17.25 38.18 -7.75
CA SER A 577 18.18 38.94 -6.92
C SER A 577 19.45 39.15 -7.72
N LEU A 578 19.63 40.38 -8.18
CA LEU A 578 20.87 40.86 -8.79
C LEU A 578 21.98 40.91 -7.74
N SER A 579 22.73 39.82 -7.58
CA SER A 579 24.11 39.87 -7.08
C SER A 579 24.82 38.55 -7.40
N ALA A 580 25.87 38.62 -8.21
CA ALA A 580 26.59 37.48 -8.78
C ALA A 580 27.54 36.76 -7.80
N GLU A 581 27.30 36.81 -6.49
CA GLU A 581 28.18 36.21 -5.48
C GLU A 581 27.34 35.55 -4.37
N ALA A 582 26.71 34.41 -4.69
CA ALA A 582 26.33 33.34 -3.76
C ALA A 582 25.55 32.24 -4.51
N GLU A 583 26.19 31.53 -5.45
CA GLU A 583 25.73 30.20 -5.86
C GLU A 583 26.09 29.18 -4.78
N GLU A 584 25.44 29.26 -3.62
CA GLU A 584 25.49 28.21 -2.60
C GLU A 584 24.09 27.59 -2.50
N ASN A 585 23.91 26.45 -3.19
CA ASN A 585 22.87 25.42 -3.00
C ASN A 585 21.52 25.91 -2.42
N GLN A 586 20.69 26.60 -3.22
CA GLN A 586 19.27 26.78 -2.86
C GLN A 586 18.50 25.47 -3.08
N ILE A 587 18.46 24.63 -2.06
CA ILE A 587 17.55 23.49 -1.98
C ILE A 587 16.11 24.03 -2.07
N PRO A 588 15.24 23.54 -2.98
CA PRO A 588 13.84 23.95 -3.04
C PRO A 588 13.18 23.85 -1.67
N LYS A 589 12.40 24.85 -1.25
CA LYS A 589 11.65 24.77 0.02
C LYS A 589 10.48 23.79 -0.05
N LYS A 590 9.99 23.43 -1.24
CA LYS A 590 8.84 22.54 -1.48
C LYS A 590 9.06 21.72 -2.75
N SER A 591 8.59 20.45 -2.74
CA SER A 591 8.59 19.56 -3.91
C SER A 591 7.16 19.16 -4.22
N TYR A 592 6.88 18.86 -5.48
CA TYR A 592 5.56 18.43 -5.93
C TYR A 592 5.63 17.06 -6.61
N PHE A 593 4.55 16.29 -6.55
CA PHE A 593 4.35 15.05 -7.29
C PHE A 593 3.05 15.17 -8.08
N SER A 594 3.04 14.88 -9.38
CA SER A 594 1.82 14.95 -10.20
C SER A 594 1.39 13.57 -10.66
N ALA A 595 0.20 13.14 -10.28
CA ALA A 595 -0.40 11.91 -10.77
C ALA A 595 -1.32 12.19 -11.97
N ILE A 596 -1.29 11.31 -12.98
CA ILE A 596 -2.16 11.43 -14.17
C ILE A 596 -3.04 10.20 -14.29
N THR A 597 -4.36 10.39 -14.30
CA THR A 597 -5.33 9.31 -14.52
C THR A 597 -6.14 9.59 -15.79
N MET A 598 -6.08 8.67 -16.74
CA MET A 598 -6.89 8.73 -17.96
C MET A 598 -8.18 7.96 -17.74
N TRP A 599 -9.32 8.55 -18.04
CA TRP A 599 -10.66 8.02 -17.81
C TRP A 599 -11.40 7.81 -19.13
N ARG A 600 -12.25 6.78 -19.19
CA ARG A 600 -13.05 6.46 -20.39
C ARG A 600 -14.15 7.48 -20.65
N SER A 601 -14.66 8.10 -19.60
CA SER A 601 -15.59 9.23 -19.65
C SER A 601 -15.59 9.96 -18.31
N LEU A 602 -16.27 11.11 -18.24
CA LEU A 602 -16.42 11.86 -17.00
C LEU A 602 -17.31 11.09 -16.01
N GLU A 603 -18.36 10.43 -16.53
CA GLU A 603 -19.28 9.61 -15.76
C GLU A 603 -18.55 8.40 -15.14
N ALA A 604 -17.65 7.77 -15.89
CA ALA A 604 -16.84 6.65 -15.41
C ALA A 604 -16.00 7.05 -14.18
N MET A 605 -15.38 8.23 -14.26
CA MET A 605 -14.57 8.79 -13.17
C MET A 605 -15.42 9.09 -11.93
N GLN A 606 -16.53 9.79 -12.12
CA GLN A 606 -17.45 10.16 -11.03
C GLN A 606 -18.08 8.94 -10.38
N GLU A 607 -18.52 7.97 -11.18
CA GLU A 607 -19.07 6.70 -10.70
C GLU A 607 -18.04 5.95 -9.86
N TRP A 608 -16.79 5.86 -10.35
CA TRP A 608 -15.71 5.15 -9.65
C TRP A 608 -15.33 5.84 -8.33
N TYR A 609 -15.14 7.16 -8.33
CA TYR A 609 -14.79 7.91 -7.13
C TYR A 609 -15.92 7.92 -6.08
N THR A 610 -17.16 8.03 -6.53
CA THR A 610 -18.34 7.94 -5.65
C THR A 610 -18.45 6.56 -5.02
N ASP A 611 -18.26 5.49 -5.82
CA ASP A 611 -18.26 4.12 -5.32
C ASP A 611 -17.12 3.92 -4.30
N TYR A 612 -15.91 4.42 -4.59
CA TYR A 612 -14.77 4.39 -3.66
C TYR A 612 -15.08 5.09 -2.33
N ALA A 613 -15.61 6.31 -2.39
CA ALA A 613 -15.95 7.08 -1.21
C ALA A 613 -17.03 6.39 -0.37
N SER A 614 -18.04 5.79 -1.02
CA SER A 614 -19.09 5.02 -0.35
C SER A 614 -18.53 3.80 0.39
N GLN A 615 -17.45 3.22 -0.13
CA GLN A 615 -16.80 2.03 0.41
C GLN A 615 -15.68 2.36 1.41
N CYS A 616 -15.21 3.61 1.50
CA CYS A 616 -14.21 4.05 2.49
C CYS A 616 -14.65 3.92 3.95
N GLY A 617 -15.95 3.76 4.20
CA GLY A 617 -16.46 3.39 5.52
C GLY A 617 -15.92 2.04 6.01
N ASN A 618 -15.57 1.14 5.08
CA ASN A 618 -14.82 -0.07 5.39
C ASN A 618 -13.31 0.23 5.40
N TYR A 619 -12.78 0.41 6.60
CA TYR A 619 -11.37 0.75 6.79
C TYR A 619 -10.43 -0.31 6.26
N GLU A 620 -10.69 -1.59 6.56
CA GLU A 620 -9.79 -2.68 6.18
C GLU A 620 -9.72 -2.90 4.67
N GLU A 621 -10.74 -2.53 3.91
CA GLU A 621 -10.78 -2.81 2.48
C GLU A 621 -10.19 -1.68 1.62
N LEU A 622 -10.69 -0.45 1.81
CA LEU A 622 -10.28 0.74 1.05
C LEU A 622 -9.84 1.91 1.95
N GLY A 623 -10.47 2.08 3.12
CA GLY A 623 -10.24 3.26 3.96
C GLY A 623 -8.78 3.41 4.42
N HIS A 624 -8.10 2.34 4.77
CA HIS A 624 -6.70 2.36 5.20
C HIS A 624 -5.73 2.79 4.08
N LYS A 625 -6.02 2.44 2.82
CA LYS A 625 -5.21 2.83 1.67
C LYS A 625 -5.34 4.32 1.41
N LEU A 626 -6.58 4.82 1.44
CA LEU A 626 -6.85 6.25 1.32
C LEU A 626 -6.19 7.02 2.46
N GLU A 627 -6.36 6.57 3.70
CA GLU A 627 -5.74 7.20 4.87
C GLU A 627 -4.22 7.28 4.75
N LYS A 628 -3.58 6.19 4.33
CA LYS A 628 -2.13 6.16 4.14
C LYS A 628 -1.67 7.22 3.14
N LEU A 629 -2.38 7.36 2.01
CA LEU A 629 -2.09 8.39 1.03
C LEU A 629 -2.33 9.80 1.60
N ARG A 630 -3.41 10.00 2.37
CA ARG A 630 -3.69 11.27 3.07
C ARG A 630 -2.58 11.68 4.03
N MET A 631 -2.09 10.75 4.86
CA MET A 631 -1.02 11.02 5.84
C MET A 631 0.34 11.30 5.20
N LEU A 632 0.50 10.88 3.95
CA LEU A 632 1.70 11.12 3.15
C LEU A 632 1.73 12.49 2.49
N CYS A 633 0.55 13.10 2.29
CA CYS A 633 0.44 14.47 1.80
C CYS A 633 0.87 15.43 2.93
N GLY A 634 1.77 16.38 2.64
CA GLY A 634 2.20 17.36 3.63
C GLY A 634 1.03 18.20 4.16
N ASP A 635 0.25 18.74 3.23
CA ASP A 635 -1.02 19.42 3.48
C ASP A 635 -2.06 18.92 2.46
N ILE A 636 -3.15 18.35 2.97
CA ILE A 636 -4.21 17.79 2.13
C ILE A 636 -5.05 18.88 1.45
N GLU A 637 -5.10 20.08 2.04
CA GLU A 637 -5.83 21.21 1.48
C GLU A 637 -5.13 21.75 0.22
N LEU A 638 -3.83 21.49 0.08
CA LEU A 638 -3.02 21.87 -1.08
C LEU A 638 -3.06 20.83 -2.20
N VAL A 639 -3.73 19.69 -2.00
CA VAL A 639 -3.92 18.70 -3.08
C VAL A 639 -5.00 19.21 -4.03
N ASP A 640 -4.63 19.39 -5.29
CA ASP A 640 -5.50 19.88 -6.36
C ASP A 640 -5.60 18.84 -7.48
N SER A 641 -6.80 18.63 -8.01
CA SER A 641 -7.07 17.77 -9.16
C SER A 641 -7.71 18.60 -10.26
N LYS A 642 -7.13 18.55 -11.46
CA LYS A 642 -7.71 19.17 -12.66
C LYS A 642 -8.16 18.12 -13.65
N VAL A 643 -9.42 18.20 -14.04
CA VAL A 643 -10.04 17.30 -15.01
C VAL A 643 -10.08 17.97 -16.37
N ILE A 644 -9.53 17.29 -17.37
CA ILE A 644 -9.30 17.78 -18.73
C ILE A 644 -10.02 16.87 -19.72
N ASP A 645 -10.79 17.46 -20.63
CA ASP A 645 -11.32 16.80 -21.83
C ASP A 645 -10.32 16.97 -22.98
N MET A 646 -9.83 15.88 -23.56
CA MET A 646 -8.82 15.89 -24.62
C MET A 646 -9.48 16.15 -25.99
N ILE A 647 -9.16 17.29 -26.62
CA ILE A 647 -9.91 17.82 -27.81
C ILE A 647 -9.08 17.76 -29.10
N GLY A 648 -8.32 16.68 -29.33
CA GLY A 648 -7.50 16.52 -30.54
C GLY A 648 -7.90 15.32 -31.40
N ASP A 649 -7.76 15.43 -32.73
CA ASP A 649 -8.06 14.42 -33.78
C ASP A 649 -7.49 13.01 -33.56
N CYS A 650 -6.67 12.81 -32.52
CA CYS A 650 -6.24 11.51 -32.03
C CYS A 650 -7.42 10.63 -31.53
N TYR A 651 -8.59 11.23 -31.28
CA TYR A 651 -9.77 10.56 -30.71
C TYR A 651 -11.00 10.50 -31.64
N GLU A 652 -11.04 11.27 -32.74
CA GLU A 652 -12.20 11.28 -33.64
C GLU A 652 -12.34 10.01 -34.50
N ALA A 653 -11.33 9.12 -34.53
CA ALA A 653 -11.41 7.85 -35.25
C ALA A 653 -12.17 6.72 -34.50
N SER A 654 -12.81 7.01 -33.36
CA SER A 654 -13.71 6.03 -32.73
C SER A 654 -14.79 6.69 -31.88
N LYS A 655 -15.74 7.38 -32.53
CA LYS A 655 -17.13 7.13 -32.10
C LYS A 655 -17.38 5.66 -32.36
N ALA A 656 -17.43 4.83 -31.30
CA ALA A 656 -18.13 3.57 -31.42
C ALA A 656 -19.51 3.90 -32.01
N PRO A 657 -20.00 3.17 -33.02
CA PRO A 657 -21.33 3.43 -33.54
C PRO A 657 -22.28 3.39 -32.34
N MET A 658 -23.04 4.47 -32.15
CA MET A 658 -24.24 4.38 -31.32
C MET A 658 -25.01 3.15 -31.83
N PRO A 659 -25.49 2.26 -30.94
CA PRO A 659 -26.38 1.19 -31.37
C PRO A 659 -27.51 1.82 -32.17
N ALA A 660 -27.77 1.27 -33.35
CA ALA A 660 -28.77 1.75 -34.30
C ALA A 660 -30.19 1.46 -33.77
N SER A 661 -30.62 2.28 -32.83
CA SER A 661 -31.97 2.67 -32.49
C SER A 661 -31.67 3.90 -31.64
N TRP A 662 -32.02 5.12 -32.01
CA TRP A 662 -33.36 5.70 -32.02
C TRP A 662 -33.41 6.67 -33.20
N SER A 663 -33.77 6.20 -34.40
CA SER A 663 -34.22 7.10 -35.45
C SER A 663 -35.70 7.41 -35.22
N THR A 664 -35.97 8.64 -34.80
CA THR A 664 -37.28 9.25 -34.86
C THR A 664 -37.70 9.36 -36.32
N THR A 665 -38.47 8.38 -36.78
CA THR A 665 -39.37 8.45 -37.94
C THR A 665 -40.66 7.81 -37.43
N GLY A 666 -41.66 8.57 -37.00
CA GLY A 666 -42.45 9.42 -37.86
C GLY A 666 -43.53 8.55 -38.52
N ILE A 667 -44.66 8.37 -37.84
CA ILE A 667 -45.90 7.94 -38.47
C ILE A 667 -47.03 8.81 -37.89
N ARG A 668 -47.79 9.40 -38.81
CA ARG A 668 -49.06 10.08 -38.60
C ARG A 668 -50.11 9.18 -37.95
#